data_AF-A0A974NZ63-F1
#
_entry.id   AF-A0A974NZ63-F1
#
_cell.length_a   1.000
_cell.length_b   1.000
_cell.length_c   1.000
_cell.angle_alpha   90.00
_cell.angle_beta   90.00
_cell.angle_gamma   90.00
#
_symmetry.space_group_name_H-M   'P 1'
#
loop_
_entity.id
_entity.type
_entity.pdbx_description
1 polymer ?
#
loop_
_entity_poly.entity_id
_entity_poly.type
_entity_poly.pdbx_seq_one_letter_code
_entity_poly.pdbx_strand_id
1 'polypeptide(L)'
;MIRIQQISIREFRGIRDLTLTLNGENFAACGPNGTGKSGIVDAIEFGLTGNISRLSGRGTGNLSVKQHGPHVDSQNEPDLATVTIDVTIPSLNGKKASIHRSVKGLNAPTITPGDPDVLAVFEQVKARPEFVLSRRELIRFVLSEPGDRAKEVQALLQLGDVEKMRVVLQKIANAYAREVKPLERYEAEATQLLRTALGLTQVGKAAILDAVNPRRAILGLGPLDDLLATTSLVDGLATIGTGGVRSRVIKVQAVENIAALQAALAALTASSVSAECAAIAGSLTELVADPSTVSGVKEEGLLTTALDLYDGEHCPVCDKAFDEDAFVAHLRGKLSHLANISARKRAIQERMAPVLDLIREAGTAIAATITDSQGLTPPLDVKALGDFKQVLLGRYRQLEAFLPIEDTVAVLGVASSVPDLDAAIGTVSAAVAALPEPSVQDAARDFLTVGQERLDQFRRARQALAVGRARAERSATAFEIFGDTTTKALERIYEEVQDEFAECYRVINSDDESDFTAALLPSIGKLAFDVDFYGRGKFPPGAYHSEGHQDGMGLCLYLSLMKHLLGTGFTFAVLDDVLMSVDKGHRREVCTLLKDRFPDTQFIFTTHDDVWLRHMRAEGIIKSKGLAHFRTWTVETGPTEWTNASVWEEIDAHLALNEVSKAAGMLRRFLEYYAAETCHRLRASVEFRGDAQFMLGDTMPAAIGEFGKLLRKAKDVANSWGQSDVVAAIVAREADFTAAKQATNVDQWQVNTGVHYNAWADLGKGDFAPVVTAFRALVSSLECPTCEQMYSVTPERGPKGGVRCQCGALNLNLVAK
;
A
#
# COMPACT_ATOMS: atom_id res chain seq x y z
N MET A 1 -17.44 -12.31 -8.35
CA MET A 1 -16.73 -13.22 -7.41
C MET A 1 -17.14 -14.67 -7.63
N ILE A 2 -16.51 -15.58 -6.88
CA ILE A 2 -16.54 -17.04 -7.01
C ILE A 2 -17.10 -17.70 -5.74
N ARG A 3 -17.36 -19.01 -5.80
CA ARG A 3 -17.48 -19.91 -4.63
C ARG A 3 -16.63 -21.16 -4.87
N ILE A 4 -15.78 -21.52 -3.93
CA ILE A 4 -14.85 -22.66 -4.01
C ILE A 4 -15.61 -23.97 -3.80
N GLN A 5 -15.49 -24.86 -4.76
CA GLN A 5 -16.03 -26.22 -4.75
C GLN A 5 -15.00 -27.21 -4.22
N GLN A 6 -13.76 -27.10 -4.69
CA GLN A 6 -12.64 -27.96 -4.29
C GLN A 6 -11.33 -27.20 -4.41
N ILE A 7 -10.38 -27.53 -3.54
CA ILE A 7 -8.98 -27.11 -3.68
C ILE A 7 -8.07 -28.33 -3.58
N SER A 8 -7.10 -28.42 -4.50
CA SER A 8 -6.04 -29.42 -4.50
C SER A 8 -4.69 -28.72 -4.44
N ILE A 9 -3.85 -29.11 -3.47
CA ILE A 9 -2.58 -28.47 -3.13
C ILE A 9 -1.49 -29.55 -3.15
N ARG A 10 -0.40 -29.31 -3.89
CA ARG A 10 0.74 -30.23 -3.95
C ARG A 10 2.06 -29.51 -3.78
N GLU A 11 2.96 -30.12 -3.01
CA GLU A 11 4.34 -29.67 -2.72
C GLU A 11 4.43 -28.15 -2.47
N PHE A 12 3.51 -27.61 -1.69
CA PHE A 12 3.34 -26.18 -1.47
C PHE A 12 3.37 -25.85 0.02
N ARG A 13 4.26 -24.95 0.43
CA ARG A 13 4.46 -24.53 1.83
C ARG A 13 4.75 -25.74 2.73
N GLY A 14 3.86 -26.05 3.67
CA GLY A 14 3.97 -27.25 4.51
C GLY A 14 3.19 -28.46 3.96
N ILE A 15 2.64 -28.39 2.76
CA ILE A 15 1.68 -29.37 2.25
C ILE A 15 2.35 -30.21 1.16
N ARG A 16 2.28 -31.54 1.30
CA ARG A 16 2.77 -32.50 0.31
C ARG A 16 1.73 -32.82 -0.76
N ASP A 17 0.58 -33.34 -0.34
CA ASP A 17 -0.61 -33.50 -1.17
C ASP A 17 -1.83 -33.36 -0.26
N LEU A 18 -2.75 -32.47 -0.59
CA LEU A 18 -3.99 -32.25 0.14
C LEU A 18 -5.11 -31.85 -0.83
N THR A 19 -6.26 -32.50 -0.72
CA THR A 19 -7.47 -32.12 -1.46
C THR A 19 -8.64 -31.93 -0.50
N LEU A 20 -9.25 -30.74 -0.52
CA LEU A 20 -10.40 -30.39 0.31
C LEU A 20 -11.61 -30.12 -0.57
N THR A 21 -12.74 -30.76 -0.25
CA THR A 21 -14.01 -30.58 -0.98
C THR A 21 -14.99 -29.74 -0.17
N LEU A 22 -15.23 -28.51 -0.61
CA LEU A 22 -16.03 -27.49 0.08
C LEU A 22 -17.48 -27.42 -0.43
N ASN A 23 -17.74 -27.88 -1.66
CA ASN A 23 -19.06 -27.87 -2.31
C ASN A 23 -19.73 -26.48 -2.42
N GLY A 24 -18.96 -25.39 -2.41
CA GLY A 24 -19.48 -24.02 -2.45
C GLY A 24 -20.15 -23.58 -1.14
N GLU A 25 -19.95 -24.31 -0.05
CA GLU A 25 -20.46 -24.01 1.29
C GLU A 25 -19.36 -23.52 2.23
N ASN A 26 -19.74 -22.96 3.37
CA ASN A 26 -18.80 -22.58 4.41
C ASN A 26 -17.98 -23.79 4.88
N PHE A 27 -16.70 -23.57 5.16
CA PHE A 27 -15.76 -24.62 5.50
C PHE A 27 -14.84 -24.18 6.63
N ALA A 28 -14.46 -25.07 7.55
CA ALA A 28 -13.41 -24.80 8.53
C ALA A 28 -12.28 -25.83 8.48
N ALA A 29 -11.04 -25.35 8.60
CA ALA A 29 -9.88 -26.15 8.94
C ALA A 29 -9.51 -25.90 10.42
N CYS A 30 -9.60 -26.94 11.27
CA CYS A 30 -9.33 -26.83 12.70
C CYS A 30 -8.17 -27.74 13.12
N GLY A 31 -7.32 -27.28 14.04
CA GLY A 31 -6.26 -28.09 14.64
C GLY A 31 -5.21 -27.26 15.36
N PRO A 32 -4.29 -27.86 16.15
CA PRO A 32 -3.27 -27.14 16.90
C PRO A 32 -2.38 -26.21 16.06
N ASN A 33 -1.65 -25.29 16.71
CA ASN A 33 -0.68 -24.45 16.01
C ASN A 33 0.42 -25.29 15.36
N GLY A 34 0.82 -24.91 14.15
CA GLY A 34 1.84 -25.63 13.37
C GLY A 34 1.34 -26.84 12.59
N THR A 35 0.03 -27.15 12.57
CA THR A 35 -0.51 -28.29 11.80
C THR A 35 -0.72 -28.02 10.31
N GLY A 36 -0.31 -26.87 9.78
CA GLY A 36 -0.42 -26.54 8.35
C GLY A 36 -1.69 -25.80 7.92
N LYS A 37 -2.58 -25.39 8.84
CA LYS A 37 -3.82 -24.65 8.56
C LYS A 37 -3.63 -23.42 7.67
N SER A 38 -2.73 -22.51 8.06
CA SER A 38 -2.44 -21.29 7.28
C SER A 38 -1.84 -21.59 5.90
N GLY A 39 -1.32 -22.81 5.68
CA GLY A 39 -0.91 -23.27 4.35
C GLY A 39 -2.07 -23.39 3.37
N ILE A 40 -3.30 -23.67 3.85
CA ILE A 40 -4.51 -23.64 3.02
C ILE A 40 -4.80 -22.20 2.58
N VAL A 41 -4.72 -21.25 3.52
CA VAL A 41 -4.96 -19.83 3.24
C VAL A 41 -3.95 -19.32 2.22
N ASP A 42 -2.66 -19.59 2.45
CA ASP A 42 -1.57 -19.28 1.52
C ASP A 42 -1.85 -19.89 0.14
N ALA A 43 -2.36 -21.12 0.07
CA ALA A 43 -2.64 -21.81 -1.19
C ALA A 43 -3.82 -21.19 -1.95
N ILE A 44 -4.90 -20.83 -1.25
CA ILE A 44 -6.05 -20.14 -1.85
C ILE A 44 -5.63 -18.79 -2.41
N GLU A 45 -4.92 -17.99 -1.61
CA GLU A 45 -4.40 -16.68 -2.03
C GLU A 45 -3.49 -16.83 -3.25
N PHE A 46 -2.55 -17.78 -3.20
CA PHE A 46 -1.62 -18.05 -4.29
C PHE A 46 -2.32 -18.50 -5.57
N GLY A 47 -3.25 -19.45 -5.48
CA GLY A 47 -3.98 -19.96 -6.66
C GLY A 47 -4.70 -18.83 -7.39
N LEU A 48 -5.39 -17.97 -6.65
CA LEU A 48 -6.22 -16.88 -7.19
C LEU A 48 -5.39 -15.66 -7.63
N THR A 49 -4.39 -15.25 -6.85
CA THR A 49 -3.68 -13.97 -7.07
C THR A 49 -2.28 -14.16 -7.65
N GLY A 50 -1.60 -15.27 -7.31
CA GLY A 50 -0.18 -15.51 -7.56
C GLY A 50 0.74 -14.97 -6.46
N ASN A 51 0.19 -14.34 -5.42
CA ASN A 51 0.93 -13.80 -4.29
C ASN A 51 0.64 -14.59 -2.99
N ILE A 52 1.50 -14.39 -1.99
CA ILE A 52 1.28 -14.84 -0.61
C ILE A 52 1.56 -13.65 0.31
N SER A 53 0.54 -13.09 0.94
CA SER A 53 0.63 -11.88 1.77
C SER A 53 1.51 -12.07 3.00
N ARG A 54 1.70 -13.32 3.46
CA ARG A 54 2.66 -13.65 4.53
C ARG A 54 4.12 -13.55 4.11
N LEU A 55 4.41 -13.63 2.80
CA LEU A 55 5.76 -13.55 2.23
C LEU A 55 6.09 -12.17 1.66
N SER A 56 5.18 -11.21 1.78
CA SER A 56 5.32 -9.84 1.28
C SER A 56 5.07 -8.80 2.37
N GLY A 57 5.51 -7.56 2.14
CA GLY A 57 5.31 -6.42 3.04
C GLY A 57 6.51 -6.08 3.94
N ARG A 58 6.27 -5.19 4.92
CA ARG A 58 7.31 -4.75 5.88
C ARG A 58 7.85 -5.96 6.66
N GLY A 59 9.19 -6.11 6.67
CA GLY A 59 9.88 -7.17 7.42
C GLY A 59 10.11 -8.48 6.67
N THR A 60 9.74 -8.59 5.38
CA THR A 60 9.87 -9.84 4.60
C THR A 60 10.95 -9.77 3.51
N GLY A 61 11.96 -8.90 3.63
CA GLY A 61 12.92 -8.60 2.54
C GLY A 61 13.72 -9.79 1.98
N ASN A 62 13.82 -10.89 2.73
CA ASN A 62 14.48 -12.13 2.30
C ASN A 62 13.48 -13.24 1.90
N LEU A 63 12.18 -12.95 1.87
CA LEU A 63 11.13 -13.89 1.54
C LEU A 63 10.60 -13.62 0.12
N SER A 64 10.20 -14.68 -0.57
CA SER A 64 9.59 -14.59 -1.89
C SER A 64 8.75 -15.82 -2.17
N VAL A 65 7.67 -15.67 -2.96
CA VAL A 65 6.82 -16.80 -3.38
C VAL A 65 7.63 -17.83 -4.18
N LYS A 66 8.57 -17.39 -5.01
CA LYS A 66 9.39 -18.29 -5.83
C LYS A 66 10.25 -19.24 -5.00
N GLN A 67 10.86 -18.74 -3.93
CA GLN A 67 11.76 -19.53 -3.08
C GLN A 67 11.04 -20.23 -1.93
N HIS A 68 9.99 -19.62 -1.38
CA HIS A 68 9.34 -20.07 -0.14
C HIS A 68 7.89 -20.51 -0.34
N GLY A 69 7.35 -20.43 -1.56
CA GLY A 69 6.08 -21.01 -1.96
C GLY A 69 6.13 -22.54 -2.06
N PRO A 70 7.15 -23.15 -2.69
CA PRO A 70 7.29 -24.60 -2.73
C PRO A 70 7.52 -25.17 -1.34
N HIS A 71 7.19 -26.45 -1.17
CA HIS A 71 7.61 -27.21 -0.01
C HIS A 71 9.14 -27.18 0.13
N VAL A 72 9.66 -27.26 1.36
CA VAL A 72 11.10 -27.13 1.63
C VAL A 72 11.95 -28.12 0.83
N ASP A 73 11.42 -29.33 0.61
CA ASP A 73 12.09 -30.38 -0.17
C ASP A 73 11.84 -30.30 -1.68
N SER A 74 11.03 -29.35 -2.14
CA SER A 74 10.70 -29.11 -3.56
C SER A 74 11.11 -27.72 -4.04
N GLN A 75 11.97 -27.02 -3.29
CA GLN A 75 12.46 -25.68 -3.65
C GLN A 75 13.16 -25.64 -5.02
N ASN A 76 13.88 -26.71 -5.37
CA ASN A 76 14.57 -26.83 -6.66
C ASN A 76 13.66 -27.31 -7.80
N GLU A 77 12.43 -27.72 -7.48
CA GLU A 77 11.43 -28.25 -8.41
C GLU A 77 10.11 -27.46 -8.31
N PRO A 78 10.11 -26.13 -8.56
CA PRO A 78 8.94 -25.27 -8.38
C PRO A 78 7.76 -25.58 -9.32
N ASP A 79 7.95 -26.50 -10.27
CA ASP A 79 6.88 -27.07 -11.11
C ASP A 79 5.95 -28.02 -10.36
N LEU A 80 6.47 -28.73 -9.35
CA LEU A 80 5.70 -29.69 -8.55
C LEU A 80 4.77 -28.97 -7.56
N ALA A 81 5.22 -27.79 -7.10
CA ALA A 81 4.47 -26.91 -6.22
C ALA A 81 3.28 -26.30 -6.96
N THR A 82 2.09 -26.87 -6.78
CA THR A 82 0.89 -26.51 -7.55
C THR A 82 -0.34 -26.34 -6.67
N VAL A 83 -1.24 -25.45 -7.10
CA VAL A 83 -2.57 -25.28 -6.52
C VAL A 83 -3.60 -25.27 -7.64
N THR A 84 -4.64 -26.09 -7.50
CA THR A 84 -5.82 -26.11 -8.37
C THR A 84 -7.05 -25.78 -7.54
N ILE A 85 -7.85 -24.82 -7.99
CA ILE A 85 -9.09 -24.40 -7.31
C ILE A 85 -10.25 -24.51 -8.30
N ASP A 86 -11.19 -25.40 -7.99
CA ASP A 86 -12.45 -25.52 -8.71
C ASP A 86 -13.50 -24.62 -8.07
N VAL A 87 -14.19 -23.84 -8.90
CA VAL A 87 -15.14 -22.82 -8.45
C VAL A 87 -16.45 -22.88 -9.23
N THR A 88 -17.48 -22.34 -8.62
CA THR A 88 -18.71 -21.89 -9.30
C THR A 88 -18.75 -20.37 -9.30
N ILE A 89 -19.25 -19.76 -10.37
CA ILE A 89 -19.33 -18.30 -10.53
C ILE A 89 -20.80 -17.87 -10.45
N PRO A 90 -21.29 -17.33 -9.31
CA PRO A 90 -22.69 -16.93 -9.17
C PRO A 90 -23.16 -15.91 -10.21
N SER A 91 -22.32 -14.94 -10.56
CA SER A 91 -22.63 -13.91 -11.56
C SER A 91 -22.80 -14.44 -12.99
N LEU A 92 -22.38 -15.69 -13.25
CA LEU A 92 -22.52 -16.38 -14.52
C LEU A 92 -23.47 -17.59 -14.38
N ASN A 93 -24.55 -17.44 -13.62
CA ASN A 93 -25.55 -18.48 -13.37
C ASN A 93 -24.95 -19.79 -12.82
N GLY A 94 -23.93 -19.68 -11.96
CA GLY A 94 -23.28 -20.83 -11.34
C GLY A 94 -22.35 -21.62 -12.28
N LYS A 95 -21.92 -21.03 -13.40
CA LYS A 95 -20.94 -21.61 -14.32
C LYS A 95 -19.71 -22.12 -13.55
N LYS A 96 -19.28 -23.34 -13.86
CA LYS A 96 -18.11 -23.97 -13.25
C LYS A 96 -16.84 -23.55 -13.97
N ALA A 97 -15.78 -23.29 -13.22
CA ALA A 97 -14.47 -23.00 -13.75
C ALA A 97 -13.40 -23.58 -12.81
N SER A 98 -12.19 -23.72 -13.32
CA SER A 98 -11.01 -24.19 -12.59
C SER A 98 -9.83 -23.27 -12.88
N ILE A 99 -9.06 -22.92 -11.85
CA ILE A 99 -7.78 -22.22 -11.97
C ILE A 99 -6.67 -23.12 -11.44
N HIS A 100 -5.64 -23.32 -12.25
CA HIS A 100 -4.45 -24.09 -11.90
C HIS A 100 -3.21 -23.19 -11.99
N ARG A 101 -2.39 -23.19 -10.94
CA ARG A 101 -1.14 -22.41 -10.88
C ARG A 101 0.00 -23.24 -10.29
N SER A 102 1.18 -23.13 -10.90
CA SER A 102 2.44 -23.66 -10.34
C SER A 102 3.34 -22.51 -9.87
N VAL A 103 4.25 -22.79 -8.94
CA VAL A 103 5.23 -21.77 -8.49
C VAL A 103 6.18 -21.36 -9.62
N LYS A 104 6.46 -22.22 -10.60
CA LYS A 104 7.19 -21.77 -11.80
C LYS A 104 6.37 -20.79 -12.65
N GLY A 105 5.06 -21.01 -12.75
CA GLY A 105 4.11 -20.20 -13.52
C GLY A 105 3.40 -19.12 -12.70
N LEU A 106 4.13 -18.35 -11.88
CA LEU A 106 3.55 -17.39 -10.92
C LEU A 106 2.49 -16.46 -11.52
N ASN A 107 2.72 -15.93 -12.71
CA ASN A 107 1.87 -14.91 -13.34
C ASN A 107 1.04 -15.43 -14.52
N ALA A 108 1.09 -16.73 -14.78
CA ALA A 108 0.44 -17.36 -15.93
C ALA A 108 -0.34 -18.60 -15.50
N PRO A 109 -1.43 -18.44 -14.72
CA PRO A 109 -2.28 -19.57 -14.36
C PRO A 109 -3.02 -20.11 -15.59
N THR A 110 -3.33 -21.39 -15.57
CA THR A 110 -4.21 -22.04 -16.56
C THR A 110 -5.64 -21.97 -16.03
N ILE A 111 -6.55 -21.34 -16.78
CA ILE A 111 -7.98 -21.21 -16.42
C ILE A 111 -8.84 -21.99 -17.42
N THR A 112 -9.76 -22.81 -16.91
CA THR A 112 -10.66 -23.64 -17.72
C THR A 112 -12.11 -23.50 -17.26
N PRO A 113 -13.08 -23.17 -18.13
CA PRO A 113 -12.91 -22.83 -19.55
C PRO A 113 -12.26 -21.44 -19.72
N GLY A 114 -11.54 -21.24 -20.82
CA GLY A 114 -10.89 -19.97 -21.18
C GLY A 114 -11.83 -18.92 -21.78
N ASP A 115 -13.10 -18.93 -21.36
CA ASP A 115 -14.11 -18.00 -21.88
C ASP A 115 -13.84 -16.57 -21.37
N PRO A 116 -14.03 -15.51 -22.19
CA PRO A 116 -13.72 -14.14 -21.79
C PRO A 116 -14.42 -13.67 -20.50
N ASP A 117 -15.65 -14.13 -20.27
CA ASP A 117 -16.44 -13.80 -19.07
C ASP A 117 -15.87 -14.46 -17.80
N VAL A 118 -15.40 -15.71 -17.91
CA VAL A 118 -14.73 -16.45 -16.82
C VAL A 118 -13.37 -15.82 -16.51
N LEU A 119 -12.58 -15.50 -17.53
CA LEU A 119 -11.29 -14.83 -17.36
C LEU A 119 -11.44 -13.47 -16.66
N ALA A 120 -12.45 -12.68 -17.05
CA ALA A 120 -12.75 -11.39 -16.41
C ALA A 120 -13.08 -11.54 -14.91
N VAL A 121 -13.77 -12.61 -14.51
CA VAL A 121 -14.07 -12.87 -13.09
C VAL A 121 -12.80 -13.20 -12.30
N PHE A 122 -11.89 -14.02 -12.85
CA PHE A 122 -10.61 -14.30 -12.17
C PHE A 122 -9.70 -13.08 -12.09
N GLU A 123 -9.64 -12.25 -13.13
CA GLU A 123 -8.91 -10.97 -13.07
C GLU A 123 -9.53 -10.01 -12.04
N GLN A 124 -10.87 -9.98 -11.92
CA GLN A 124 -11.52 -9.21 -10.85
C GLN A 124 -11.13 -9.73 -9.46
N VAL A 125 -11.12 -11.06 -9.24
CA VAL A 125 -10.70 -11.65 -7.96
C VAL A 125 -9.22 -11.36 -7.67
N LYS A 126 -8.35 -11.47 -8.67
CA LYS A 126 -6.92 -11.16 -8.55
C LYS A 126 -6.66 -9.69 -8.23
N ALA A 127 -7.44 -8.78 -8.81
CA ALA A 127 -7.37 -7.36 -8.52
C ALA A 127 -7.90 -7.00 -7.13
N ARG A 128 -8.54 -7.95 -6.42
CA ARG A 128 -9.12 -7.77 -5.09
C ARG A 128 -8.59 -8.82 -4.08
N PRO A 129 -7.29 -8.83 -3.73
CA PRO A 129 -6.73 -9.82 -2.80
C PRO A 129 -7.30 -9.75 -1.38
N GLU A 130 -8.10 -8.73 -1.07
CA GLU A 130 -8.71 -8.49 0.24
C GLU A 130 -9.77 -9.54 0.64
N PHE A 131 -9.99 -10.59 -0.15
CA PHE A 131 -10.82 -11.72 0.28
C PHE A 131 -10.16 -12.56 1.39
N VAL A 132 -8.86 -12.42 1.64
CA VAL A 132 -8.18 -13.04 2.79
C VAL A 132 -8.08 -12.04 3.92
N LEU A 133 -8.48 -12.45 5.12
CA LEU A 133 -8.35 -11.68 6.34
C LEU A 133 -7.71 -12.53 7.43
N SER A 134 -6.57 -12.09 7.92
CA SER A 134 -5.85 -12.64 9.06
C SER A 134 -5.93 -11.70 10.26
N ARG A 135 -5.67 -12.20 11.47
CA ARG A 135 -5.55 -11.33 12.67
C ARG A 135 -4.56 -10.17 12.47
N ARG A 136 -3.49 -10.39 11.70
CA ARG A 136 -2.49 -9.35 11.40
C ARG A 136 -3.11 -8.19 10.61
N GLU A 137 -3.99 -8.47 9.66
CA GLU A 137 -4.68 -7.43 8.88
C GLU A 137 -5.75 -6.72 9.72
N LEU A 138 -6.53 -7.47 10.50
CA LEU A 138 -7.53 -6.90 11.43
C LEU A 138 -6.95 -5.80 12.30
N ILE A 139 -5.81 -6.10 12.94
CA ILE A 139 -5.14 -5.17 13.84
C ILE A 139 -4.68 -3.90 13.10
N ARG A 140 -4.27 -4.00 11.83
CA ARG A 140 -3.84 -2.82 11.06
C ARG A 140 -4.97 -1.84 10.80
N PHE A 141 -6.19 -2.31 10.61
CA PHE A 141 -7.35 -1.42 10.41
C PHE A 141 -7.72 -0.67 11.70
N VAL A 142 -7.42 -1.24 12.86
CA VAL A 142 -7.86 -0.74 14.16
C VAL A 142 -6.77 0.07 14.87
N LEU A 143 -5.57 -0.48 15.01
CA LEU A 143 -4.52 0.03 15.89
C LEU A 143 -3.41 0.83 15.19
N SER A 144 -3.42 0.93 13.86
CA SER A 144 -2.41 1.73 13.13
C SER A 144 -2.55 3.22 13.43
N GLU A 145 -1.45 3.96 13.29
CA GLU A 145 -1.49 5.43 13.31
C GLU A 145 -2.44 5.96 12.22
N PRO A 146 -3.09 7.13 12.40
CA PRO A 146 -4.11 7.61 11.47
C PRO A 146 -3.70 7.67 10.00
N GLY A 147 -2.42 7.94 9.71
CA GLY A 147 -1.89 7.94 8.34
C GLY A 147 -1.81 6.52 7.76
N ASP A 148 -1.18 5.59 8.47
CA ASP A 148 -1.10 4.19 8.05
C ASP A 148 -2.50 3.54 7.98
N ARG A 149 -3.41 3.87 8.90
CA ARG A 149 -4.81 3.40 8.85
C ARG A 149 -5.53 3.89 7.60
N ALA A 150 -5.38 5.16 7.23
CA ALA A 150 -5.98 5.69 6.01
C ALA A 150 -5.50 4.91 4.79
N LYS A 151 -4.20 4.59 4.71
CA LYS A 151 -3.64 3.80 3.62
C LYS A 151 -4.20 2.38 3.57
N GLU A 152 -4.25 1.69 4.70
CA GLU A 152 -4.76 0.32 4.76
C GLU A 152 -6.25 0.28 4.36
N VAL A 153 -7.07 1.22 4.84
CA VAL A 153 -8.49 1.30 4.48
C VAL A 153 -8.69 1.78 3.03
N GLN A 154 -7.90 2.72 2.54
CA GLN A 154 -7.94 3.15 1.13
C GLN A 154 -7.47 2.05 0.18
N ALA A 155 -6.52 1.20 0.60
CA ALA A 155 -6.10 0.02 -0.14
C ALA A 155 -7.27 -0.96 -0.27
N LEU A 156 -8.00 -1.22 0.83
CA LEU A 156 -9.25 -2.00 0.78
C LEU A 156 -10.27 -1.40 -0.20
N LEU A 157 -10.40 -0.06 -0.21
CA LEU A 157 -11.30 0.68 -1.11
C LEU A 157 -10.78 0.82 -2.55
N GLN A 158 -9.56 0.36 -2.85
CA GLN A 158 -8.88 0.48 -4.15
C GLN A 158 -8.70 1.92 -4.65
N LEU A 159 -8.41 2.84 -3.73
CA LEU A 159 -8.30 4.27 -4.03
C LEU A 159 -6.88 4.74 -4.39
N GLY A 160 -5.94 3.82 -4.56
CA GLY A 160 -4.54 4.13 -4.85
C GLY A 160 -4.35 4.97 -6.13
N ASP A 161 -5.14 4.71 -7.18
CA ASP A 161 -5.03 5.47 -8.44
C ASP A 161 -5.55 6.90 -8.32
N VAL A 162 -6.54 7.13 -7.44
CA VAL A 162 -7.05 8.47 -7.13
C VAL A 162 -5.94 9.30 -6.45
N GLU A 163 -5.20 8.67 -5.54
CA GLU A 163 -4.08 9.29 -4.86
C GLU A 163 -2.91 9.59 -5.81
N LYS A 164 -2.57 8.66 -6.71
CA LYS A 164 -1.57 8.91 -7.77
C LYS A 164 -1.95 10.10 -8.64
N MET A 165 -3.23 10.21 -9.03
CA MET A 165 -3.71 11.35 -9.81
C MET A 165 -3.58 12.67 -9.03
N ARG A 166 -3.90 12.67 -7.73
CA ARG A 166 -3.73 13.83 -6.83
C ARG A 166 -2.29 14.34 -6.87
N VAL A 167 -1.33 13.44 -6.72
CA VAL A 167 0.10 13.74 -6.75
C VAL A 167 0.52 14.34 -8.09
N VAL A 168 0.08 13.76 -9.21
CA VAL A 168 0.39 14.27 -10.55
C VAL A 168 -0.14 15.69 -10.73
N LEU A 169 -1.39 15.95 -10.35
CA LEU A 169 -1.98 17.29 -10.42
C LEU A 169 -1.22 18.30 -9.54
N GLN A 170 -0.81 17.91 -8.34
CA GLN A 170 -0.01 18.75 -7.45
C GLN A 170 1.35 19.11 -8.07
N LYS A 171 2.05 18.13 -8.68
CA LYS A 171 3.34 18.36 -9.37
C LYS A 171 3.16 19.35 -10.53
N ILE A 172 2.12 19.20 -11.34
CA ILE A 172 1.78 20.10 -12.44
C ILE A 172 1.49 21.52 -11.92
N ALA A 173 0.68 21.66 -10.87
CA ALA A 173 0.36 22.95 -10.27
C ALA A 173 1.62 23.68 -9.77
N ASN A 174 2.50 22.97 -9.06
CA ASN A 174 3.75 23.52 -8.55
C ASN A 174 4.74 23.91 -9.66
N ALA A 175 4.82 23.12 -10.74
CA ALA A 175 5.68 23.42 -11.87
C ALA A 175 5.28 24.74 -12.54
N TYR A 176 3.99 24.92 -12.88
CA TYR A 176 3.53 26.15 -13.50
C TYR A 176 3.57 27.36 -12.57
N ALA A 177 3.36 27.18 -11.26
CA ALA A 177 3.55 28.26 -10.29
C ALA A 177 5.01 28.79 -10.27
N ARG A 178 6.00 27.90 -10.43
CA ARG A 178 7.43 28.27 -10.49
C ARG A 178 7.78 29.06 -11.76
N GLU A 179 7.10 28.82 -12.88
CA GLU A 179 7.36 29.50 -14.17
C GLU A 179 6.90 30.97 -14.20
N VAL A 180 5.97 31.39 -13.33
CA VAL A 180 5.38 32.74 -13.37
C VAL A 180 6.42 33.83 -13.06
N LYS A 181 7.26 33.66 -12.03
CA LYS A 181 8.24 34.68 -11.61
C LYS A 181 9.25 35.04 -12.71
N PRO A 182 9.87 34.08 -13.42
CA PRO A 182 10.71 34.38 -14.58
C PRO A 182 9.99 35.18 -15.67
N LEU A 183 8.72 34.87 -15.95
CA LEU A 183 7.93 35.57 -16.97
C LEU A 183 7.58 37.01 -16.54
N GLU A 184 7.33 37.24 -15.24
CA GLU A 184 7.12 38.59 -14.69
C GLU A 184 8.37 39.47 -14.86
N ARG A 185 9.55 38.89 -14.59
CA ARG A 185 10.82 39.60 -14.80
C ARG A 185 11.05 39.93 -16.28
N TYR A 186 10.77 38.98 -17.17
CA TYR A 186 10.92 39.18 -18.62
C TYR A 186 9.98 40.29 -19.15
N GLU A 187 8.75 40.35 -18.67
CA GLU A 187 7.79 41.41 -19.03
C GLU A 187 8.21 42.78 -18.48
N ALA A 188 8.70 42.83 -17.24
CA ALA A 188 9.22 44.07 -16.64
C ALA A 188 10.42 44.63 -17.42
N GLU A 189 11.36 43.76 -17.82
CA GLU A 189 12.52 44.14 -18.64
C GLU A 189 12.10 44.67 -20.01
N ALA A 190 11.21 43.96 -20.71
CA ALA A 190 10.71 44.38 -22.02
C ALA A 190 9.93 45.71 -21.94
N THR A 191 9.19 45.93 -20.85
CA THR A 191 8.53 47.20 -20.55
C THR A 191 9.54 48.34 -20.42
N GLN A 192 10.61 48.12 -19.66
CA GLN A 192 11.64 49.14 -19.45
C GLN A 192 12.38 49.49 -20.75
N LEU A 193 12.73 48.48 -21.56
CA LEU A 193 13.36 48.68 -22.86
C LEU A 193 12.47 49.50 -23.82
N LEU A 194 11.16 49.24 -23.83
CA LEU A 194 10.21 50.00 -24.64
C LEU A 194 10.07 51.45 -24.15
N ARG A 195 10.05 51.68 -22.82
CA ARG A 195 10.02 53.03 -22.25
C ARG A 195 11.22 53.85 -22.67
N THR A 196 12.41 53.27 -22.56
CA THR A 196 13.65 53.95 -22.96
C THR A 196 13.63 54.27 -24.46
N ALA A 197 13.35 53.27 -25.31
CA ALA A 197 13.39 53.45 -26.77
C ALA A 197 12.39 54.50 -27.30
N LEU A 198 11.25 54.68 -26.65
CA LEU A 198 10.22 55.65 -27.05
C LEU A 198 10.19 56.91 -26.19
N GLY A 199 11.09 57.05 -25.20
CA GLY A 199 11.14 58.20 -24.29
C GLY A 199 9.87 58.34 -23.41
N LEU A 200 9.29 57.22 -22.97
CA LEU A 200 8.00 57.20 -22.28
C LEU A 200 8.15 57.22 -20.75
N THR A 201 7.38 58.08 -20.09
CA THR A 201 7.22 58.03 -18.63
C THR A 201 6.44 56.79 -18.20
N GLN A 202 5.43 56.36 -18.95
CA GLN A 202 4.73 55.09 -18.78
C GLN A 202 4.33 54.48 -20.12
N VAL A 203 4.29 53.15 -20.18
CA VAL A 203 3.84 52.43 -21.38
C VAL A 203 2.31 52.42 -21.42
N GLY A 204 1.75 53.07 -22.43
CA GLY A 204 0.32 53.07 -22.70
C GLY A 204 0.06 53.33 -24.17
N LYS A 205 -1.10 52.90 -24.68
CA LYS A 205 -1.47 53.09 -26.10
C LYS A 205 -1.32 54.56 -26.53
N ALA A 206 -1.94 55.47 -25.78
CA ALA A 206 -1.87 56.92 -26.05
C ALA A 206 -0.43 57.44 -26.03
N ALA A 207 0.34 57.10 -24.98
CA ALA A 207 1.73 57.54 -24.86
C ALA A 207 2.62 57.04 -26.02
N ILE A 208 2.42 55.80 -26.48
CA ILE A 208 3.13 55.27 -27.66
C ILE A 208 2.73 56.04 -28.92
N LEU A 209 1.43 56.27 -29.15
CA LEU A 209 0.95 57.01 -30.34
C LEU A 209 1.44 58.46 -30.34
N ASP A 210 1.41 59.14 -29.20
CA ASP A 210 1.90 60.51 -29.01
C ASP A 210 3.40 60.62 -29.27
N ALA A 211 4.16 59.58 -28.90
CA ALA A 211 5.59 59.51 -29.22
C ALA A 211 5.83 59.22 -30.70
N VAL A 212 5.07 58.31 -31.32
CA VAL A 212 5.30 57.76 -32.66
C VAL A 212 4.80 58.67 -33.78
N ASN A 213 3.58 59.23 -33.68
CA ASN A 213 2.93 59.98 -34.75
C ASN A 213 3.71 61.24 -35.20
N PRO A 214 4.38 62.01 -34.32
CA PRO A 214 5.25 63.10 -34.75
C PRO A 214 6.41 62.64 -35.64
N ARG A 215 6.96 61.44 -35.41
CA ARG A 215 8.06 60.87 -36.21
C ARG A 215 7.54 60.33 -37.54
N ARG A 216 6.32 59.79 -37.56
CA ARG A 216 5.62 59.42 -38.80
C ARG A 216 5.35 60.63 -39.70
N ALA A 217 4.94 61.76 -39.12
CA ALA A 217 4.70 63.01 -39.86
C ALA A 217 5.98 63.55 -40.54
N ILE A 218 7.13 63.50 -39.85
CA ILE A 218 8.45 63.87 -40.41
C ILE A 218 8.78 63.07 -41.68
N LEU A 219 8.33 61.82 -41.74
CA LEU A 219 8.56 60.90 -42.85
C LEU A 219 7.47 60.96 -43.94
N GLY A 220 6.46 61.83 -43.80
CA GLY A 220 5.32 61.88 -44.70
C GLY A 220 4.40 60.65 -44.61
N LEU A 221 4.47 59.89 -43.52
CA LEU A 221 3.59 58.75 -43.26
C LEU A 221 2.29 59.23 -42.59
N GLY A 222 1.18 58.57 -42.90
CA GLY A 222 -0.10 58.81 -42.22
C GLY A 222 -0.01 58.51 -40.71
N PRO A 223 -0.72 59.27 -39.87
CA PRO A 223 -0.78 58.99 -38.43
C PRO A 223 -1.42 57.62 -38.17
N LEU A 224 -1.04 57.00 -37.07
CA LEU A 224 -1.73 55.81 -36.55
C LEU A 224 -2.85 56.26 -35.62
N ASP A 225 -4.07 55.84 -35.92
CA ASP A 225 -5.27 56.22 -35.14
C ASP A 225 -5.44 55.37 -33.88
N ASP A 226 -4.99 54.10 -33.89
CA ASP A 226 -5.00 53.20 -32.73
C ASP A 226 -3.81 52.23 -32.75
N LEU A 227 -3.45 51.74 -31.57
CA LEU A 227 -2.45 50.70 -31.35
C LEU A 227 -3.15 49.36 -31.07
N LEU A 228 -3.52 48.65 -32.14
CA LEU A 228 -4.02 47.28 -32.10
C LEU A 228 -2.87 46.28 -31.91
N ALA A 229 -3.21 45.00 -31.70
CA ALA A 229 -2.23 43.92 -31.57
C ALA A 229 -1.34 43.78 -32.82
N THR A 230 -1.87 44.12 -34.00
CA THR A 230 -1.19 44.02 -35.30
C THR A 230 -0.63 45.35 -35.81
N THR A 231 -0.85 46.46 -35.11
CA THR A 231 -0.36 47.78 -35.54
C THR A 231 1.17 47.78 -35.57
N SER A 232 1.73 48.17 -36.71
CA SER A 232 3.17 48.34 -36.95
C SER A 232 3.53 49.82 -36.94
N LEU A 233 4.50 50.21 -36.10
CA LEU A 233 5.00 51.58 -36.01
C LEU A 233 5.74 52.00 -37.29
N VAL A 234 6.26 51.02 -38.02
CA VAL A 234 6.99 51.18 -39.29
C VAL A 234 6.10 50.96 -40.52
N ASP A 235 4.78 50.95 -40.36
CA ASP A 235 3.87 50.81 -41.51
C ASP A 235 4.01 51.96 -42.50
N GLY A 236 4.12 51.65 -43.79
CA GLY A 236 4.43 52.59 -44.88
C GLY A 236 5.91 53.00 -44.99
N LEU A 237 6.80 52.53 -44.13
CA LEU A 237 8.22 52.94 -44.15
C LEU A 237 8.97 52.42 -45.39
N ALA A 238 8.58 51.25 -45.92
CA ALA A 238 9.20 50.62 -47.09
C ALA A 238 8.96 51.39 -48.41
N THR A 239 7.92 52.23 -48.49
CA THR A 239 7.59 53.02 -49.69
C THR A 239 8.37 54.33 -49.79
N ILE A 240 9.20 54.66 -48.80
CA ILE A 240 10.08 55.83 -48.80
C ILE A 240 11.46 55.41 -49.30
N GLY A 241 11.82 55.80 -50.53
CA GLY A 241 13.09 55.48 -51.17
C GLY A 241 14.31 56.02 -50.39
N THR A 242 15.28 55.14 -50.13
CA THR A 242 16.51 55.45 -49.37
C THR A 242 17.65 55.84 -50.32
N GLY A 243 17.93 57.14 -50.45
CA GLY A 243 18.95 57.68 -51.36
C GLY A 243 20.39 57.68 -50.84
N GLY A 244 20.72 56.95 -49.77
CA GLY A 244 22.06 56.99 -49.15
C GLY A 244 22.58 55.63 -48.69
N VAL A 245 23.91 55.46 -48.68
CA VAL A 245 24.60 54.34 -48.05
C VAL A 245 24.31 54.40 -46.54
N ARG A 246 23.49 53.46 -46.06
CA ARG A 246 23.00 53.45 -44.68
C ARG A 246 24.06 52.88 -43.74
N SER A 247 24.29 53.54 -42.60
CA SER A 247 24.95 52.92 -41.46
C SER A 247 24.06 51.81 -40.91
N ARG A 248 24.61 50.62 -40.62
CA ARG A 248 23.84 49.55 -39.93
C ARG A 248 23.63 49.86 -38.45
N VAL A 249 24.24 50.93 -37.94
CA VAL A 249 24.21 51.37 -36.54
C VAL A 249 23.49 52.70 -36.45
N ILE A 250 22.53 52.78 -35.53
CA ILE A 250 21.74 53.98 -35.23
C ILE A 250 22.52 54.82 -34.23
N LYS A 251 23.03 55.98 -34.65
CA LYS A 251 23.94 56.82 -33.85
C LYS A 251 23.38 57.16 -32.46
N VAL A 252 22.13 57.62 -32.38
CA VAL A 252 21.48 58.01 -31.12
C VAL A 252 21.36 56.83 -30.16
N GLN A 253 20.91 55.67 -30.66
CA GLN A 253 20.78 54.45 -29.85
C GLN A 253 22.14 53.93 -29.39
N ALA A 254 23.16 53.97 -30.26
CA ALA A 254 24.51 53.54 -29.90
C ALA A 254 25.13 54.45 -28.83
N VAL A 255 24.88 55.77 -28.89
CA VAL A 255 25.27 56.70 -27.83
C VAL A 255 24.59 56.36 -26.50
N GLU A 256 23.29 56.06 -26.51
CA GLU A 256 22.55 55.63 -25.32
C GLU A 256 23.04 54.28 -24.79
N ASN A 257 23.34 53.32 -25.65
CA ASN A 257 23.88 52.01 -25.27
C ASN A 257 25.26 52.15 -24.62
N ILE A 258 26.12 53.03 -25.15
CA ILE A 258 27.43 53.33 -24.56
C ILE A 258 27.26 54.01 -23.19
N ALA A 259 26.34 54.97 -23.06
CA ALA A 259 26.05 55.62 -21.78
C ALA A 259 25.49 54.63 -20.75
N ALA A 260 24.59 53.72 -21.18
CA ALA A 260 24.05 52.66 -20.34
C ALA A 260 25.14 51.66 -19.92
N LEU A 261 26.07 51.32 -20.81
CA LEU A 261 27.24 50.50 -20.48
C LEU A 261 28.11 51.19 -19.42
N GLN A 262 28.45 52.46 -19.61
CA GLN A 262 29.24 53.23 -18.64
C GLN A 262 28.54 53.31 -17.28
N ALA A 263 27.22 53.57 -17.27
CA ALA A 263 26.43 53.60 -16.05
C ALA A 263 26.37 52.23 -15.34
N ALA A 264 26.17 51.14 -16.10
CA ALA A 264 26.12 49.79 -15.55
C ALA A 264 27.47 49.36 -14.96
N LEU A 265 28.59 49.68 -15.64
CA LEU A 265 29.94 49.42 -15.11
C LEU A 265 30.25 50.27 -13.87
N ALA A 266 29.83 51.54 -13.86
CA ALA A 266 29.95 52.41 -12.69
C ALA A 266 29.12 51.90 -11.50
N ALA A 267 27.90 51.44 -11.74
CA ALA A 267 27.04 50.85 -10.71
C ALA A 267 27.65 49.55 -10.15
N LEU A 268 28.19 48.68 -11.01
CA LEU A 268 28.84 47.43 -10.61
C LEU A 268 30.12 47.66 -9.80
N THR A 269 30.85 48.75 -10.08
CA THR A 269 32.11 49.12 -9.39
C THR A 269 31.89 50.02 -8.17
N ALA A 270 30.65 50.39 -7.84
CA ALA A 270 30.35 51.24 -6.71
C ALA A 270 30.86 50.63 -5.38
N SER A 271 31.39 51.48 -4.50
CA SER A 271 31.96 51.04 -3.21
C SER A 271 30.92 50.33 -2.33
N SER A 272 29.65 50.69 -2.44
CA SER A 272 28.53 50.00 -1.78
C SER A 272 28.35 48.57 -2.26
N VAL A 273 28.55 48.30 -3.55
CA VAL A 273 28.44 46.94 -4.12
C VAL A 273 29.62 46.09 -3.68
N SER A 274 30.83 46.64 -3.71
CA SER A 274 32.02 45.96 -3.17
C SER A 274 31.87 45.62 -1.67
N ALA A 275 31.35 46.57 -0.88
CA ALA A 275 31.06 46.35 0.54
C ALA A 275 29.99 45.28 0.77
N GLU A 276 28.91 45.28 -0.02
CA GLU A 276 27.86 44.26 0.07
C GLU A 276 28.36 42.88 -0.34
N CYS A 277 29.13 42.79 -1.44
CA CYS A 277 29.79 41.54 -1.84
C CYS A 277 30.72 41.00 -0.75
N ALA A 278 31.49 41.87 -0.10
CA ALA A 278 32.35 41.50 1.03
C ALA A 278 31.53 41.04 2.25
N ALA A 279 30.41 41.70 2.55
CA ALA A 279 29.52 41.31 3.65
C ALA A 279 28.86 39.94 3.39
N ILE A 280 28.37 39.71 2.17
CA ILE A 280 27.81 38.41 1.74
C ILE A 280 28.88 37.33 1.79
N ALA A 281 30.10 37.60 1.30
CA ALA A 281 31.23 36.69 1.36
C ALA A 281 31.63 36.37 2.82
N GLY A 282 31.56 37.35 3.72
CA GLY A 282 31.74 37.16 5.15
C GLY A 282 30.70 36.20 5.76
N SER A 283 29.41 36.44 5.46
CA SER A 283 28.33 35.54 5.89
C SER A 283 28.48 34.12 5.34
N LEU A 284 28.93 33.96 4.10
CA LEU A 284 29.22 32.65 3.51
C LEU A 284 30.46 31.99 4.14
N THR A 285 31.48 32.77 4.50
CA THR A 285 32.69 32.25 5.17
C THR A 285 32.37 31.77 6.58
N GLU A 286 31.54 32.50 7.33
CA GLU A 286 30.99 32.05 8.62
C GLU A 286 30.17 30.75 8.47
N LEU A 287 29.43 30.65 7.36
CA LEU A 287 28.64 29.46 7.03
C LEU A 287 29.51 28.25 6.66
N VAL A 288 30.72 28.48 6.13
CA VAL A 288 31.71 27.45 5.80
C VAL A 288 32.62 27.08 6.97
N ALA A 289 32.80 28.00 7.94
CA ALA A 289 33.60 27.77 9.14
C ALA A 289 33.06 26.62 10.02
N ASP A 290 31.79 26.26 9.85
CA ASP A 290 31.19 25.05 10.41
C ASP A 290 31.04 23.97 9.31
N PRO A 291 31.87 22.90 9.33
CA PRO A 291 31.81 21.81 8.36
C PRO A 291 30.44 21.13 8.29
N SER A 292 29.68 21.13 9.40
CA SER A 292 28.34 20.53 9.44
C SER A 292 27.32 21.36 8.65
N THR A 293 27.54 22.68 8.53
CA THR A 293 26.67 23.59 7.81
C THR A 293 26.88 23.50 6.29
N VAL A 294 28.11 23.32 5.80
CA VAL A 294 28.39 23.08 4.37
C VAL A 294 27.78 21.76 3.90
N SER A 295 27.94 20.69 4.70
CA SER A 295 27.28 19.41 4.44
C SER A 295 25.76 19.58 4.45
N GLY A 296 25.21 20.34 5.40
CA GLY A 296 23.79 20.63 5.50
C GLY A 296 23.21 21.37 4.30
N VAL A 297 23.93 22.33 3.70
CA VAL A 297 23.49 23.01 2.46
C VAL A 297 23.47 22.06 1.25
N LYS A 298 24.50 21.22 1.11
CA LYS A 298 24.57 20.20 0.04
C LYS A 298 23.49 19.15 0.23
N GLU A 299 23.29 18.70 1.46
CA GLU A 299 22.23 17.76 1.84
C GLU A 299 20.87 18.38 1.54
N GLU A 300 20.58 19.61 1.96
CA GLU A 300 19.33 20.29 1.66
C GLU A 300 19.03 20.36 0.16
N GLY A 301 20.02 20.72 -0.66
CA GLY A 301 19.89 20.74 -2.12
C GLY A 301 19.58 19.37 -2.70
N LEU A 302 20.29 18.32 -2.24
CA LEU A 302 20.06 16.94 -2.66
C LEU A 302 18.66 16.46 -2.25
N LEU A 303 18.25 16.69 -1.00
CA LEU A 303 16.95 16.25 -0.48
C LEU A 303 15.79 16.97 -1.18
N THR A 304 15.95 18.26 -1.48
CA THR A 304 14.95 19.04 -2.23
C THR A 304 14.84 18.54 -3.67
N THR A 305 15.97 18.26 -4.33
CA THR A 305 15.99 17.70 -5.69
C THR A 305 15.41 16.29 -5.72
N ALA A 306 15.71 15.47 -4.71
CA ALA A 306 15.16 14.12 -4.57
C ALA A 306 13.63 14.15 -4.37
N LEU A 307 13.11 15.12 -3.61
CA LEU A 307 11.65 15.33 -3.51
C LEU A 307 11.02 15.69 -4.86
N ASP A 308 11.68 16.56 -5.65
CA ASP A 308 11.17 16.99 -6.96
C ASP A 308 11.23 15.86 -8.01
N LEU A 309 12.27 15.02 -7.98
CA LEU A 309 12.51 13.96 -8.97
C LEU A 309 11.85 12.61 -8.63
N TYR A 310 11.29 12.48 -7.43
CA TYR A 310 10.70 11.22 -7.01
C TYR A 310 9.46 10.87 -7.84
N ASP A 311 9.45 9.66 -8.37
CA ASP A 311 8.46 9.15 -9.32
C ASP A 311 7.22 8.55 -8.65
N GLY A 312 7.24 8.41 -7.31
CA GLY A 312 6.18 7.79 -6.53
C GLY A 312 6.47 6.34 -6.12
N GLU A 313 7.54 5.74 -6.64
CA GLU A 313 7.87 4.33 -6.36
C GLU A 313 9.33 4.16 -5.89
N HIS A 314 10.30 4.79 -6.56
CA HIS A 314 11.73 4.57 -6.31
C HIS A 314 12.43 5.87 -5.92
N CYS A 315 13.26 5.80 -4.89
CA CYS A 315 14.14 6.90 -4.53
C CYS A 315 15.04 7.25 -5.73
N PRO A 316 15.03 8.49 -6.25
CA PRO A 316 15.79 8.88 -7.46
C PRO A 316 17.32 8.91 -7.25
N VAL A 317 17.79 8.59 -6.03
CA VAL A 317 19.21 8.60 -5.67
C VAL A 317 19.76 7.19 -5.49
N CYS A 318 18.96 6.26 -4.96
CA CYS A 318 19.45 4.92 -4.62
C CYS A 318 18.57 3.78 -5.13
N ASP A 319 17.56 4.07 -5.95
CA ASP A 319 16.57 3.14 -6.52
C ASP A 319 15.84 2.27 -5.50
N LYS A 320 15.97 2.58 -4.21
CA LYS A 320 15.25 1.89 -3.17
C LYS A 320 13.77 2.22 -3.30
N ALA A 321 12.96 1.18 -3.45
CA ALA A 321 11.51 1.29 -3.36
C ALA A 321 11.14 1.97 -2.03
N PHE A 322 10.42 3.07 -2.13
CA PHE A 322 9.99 3.89 -1.01
C PHE A 322 8.49 4.11 -1.18
N ASP A 323 7.74 4.11 -0.10
CA ASP A 323 6.36 4.59 -0.11
C ASP A 323 6.38 6.13 -0.21
N GLU A 324 5.52 6.72 -1.04
CA GLU A 324 5.60 8.15 -1.39
C GLU A 324 5.47 9.07 -0.18
N ASP A 325 4.48 8.84 0.69
CA ASP A 325 4.35 9.66 1.89
C ASP A 325 5.48 9.40 2.88
N ALA A 326 5.98 8.17 2.98
CA ALA A 326 7.14 7.88 3.82
C ALA A 326 8.40 8.53 3.28
N PHE A 327 8.59 8.60 1.96
CA PHE A 327 9.70 9.28 1.30
C PHE A 327 9.60 10.78 1.53
N VAL A 328 8.42 11.36 1.27
CA VAL A 328 8.15 12.78 1.47
C VAL A 328 8.27 13.17 2.95
N ALA A 329 7.71 12.39 3.87
CA ALA A 329 7.80 12.63 5.32
C ALA A 329 9.23 12.45 5.83
N HIS A 330 9.96 11.43 5.36
CA HIS A 330 11.36 11.20 5.70
C HIS A 330 12.25 12.36 5.24
N LEU A 331 12.07 12.82 4.00
CA LEU A 331 12.80 13.96 3.45
C LEU A 331 12.39 15.28 4.10
N ARG A 332 11.10 15.50 4.36
CA ARG A 332 10.63 16.69 5.09
C ARG A 332 11.10 16.69 6.54
N GLY A 333 11.16 15.53 7.19
CA GLY A 333 11.75 15.37 8.52
C GLY A 333 13.22 15.76 8.51
N LYS A 334 14.00 15.21 7.57
CA LYS A 334 15.40 15.62 7.36
C LYS A 334 15.56 17.10 7.05
N LEU A 335 14.74 17.66 6.17
CA LEU A 335 14.73 19.09 5.85
C LEU A 335 14.34 19.96 7.05
N SER A 336 13.46 19.49 7.95
CA SER A 336 13.11 20.20 9.18
C SER A 336 14.30 20.34 10.12
N HIS A 337 15.16 19.32 10.19
CA HIS A 337 16.43 19.40 10.92
C HIS A 337 17.43 20.36 10.27
N LEU A 338 17.24 20.69 8.99
CA LEU A 338 18.04 21.66 8.24
C LEU A 338 17.38 23.06 8.16
N ALA A 339 16.22 23.27 8.80
CA ALA A 339 15.42 24.48 8.60
C ALA A 339 16.16 25.80 8.89
N ASN A 340 17.03 25.82 9.91
CA ASN A 340 17.88 26.99 10.22
C ASN A 340 18.91 27.24 9.11
N ILE A 341 19.52 26.19 8.57
CA ILE A 341 20.46 26.24 7.44
C ILE A 341 19.75 26.74 6.19
N SER A 342 18.56 26.22 5.88
CA SER A 342 17.72 26.68 4.76
C SER A 342 17.35 28.16 4.88
N ALA A 343 16.97 28.61 6.07
CA ALA A 343 16.61 30.01 6.32
C ALA A 343 17.82 30.95 6.10
N ARG A 344 19.00 30.57 6.60
CA ARG A 344 20.25 31.33 6.40
C ARG A 344 20.65 31.37 4.93
N LYS A 345 20.63 30.23 4.23
CA LYS A 345 20.89 30.15 2.79
C LYS A 345 19.98 31.10 2.01
N ARG A 346 18.67 31.04 2.28
CA ARG A 346 17.67 31.89 1.62
C ARG A 346 17.92 33.38 1.88
N ALA A 347 18.23 33.77 3.10
CA ALA A 347 18.54 35.16 3.43
C ALA A 347 19.78 35.66 2.67
N ILE A 348 20.81 34.82 2.50
CA ILE A 348 21.99 35.15 1.71
C ILE A 348 21.62 35.28 0.22
N GLN A 349 20.85 34.35 -0.34
CA GLN A 349 20.40 34.43 -1.73
C GLN A 349 19.54 35.67 -2.01
N GLU A 350 18.69 36.08 -1.07
CA GLU A 350 17.91 37.32 -1.16
C GLU A 350 18.80 38.56 -1.20
N ARG A 351 19.90 38.58 -0.42
CA ARG A 351 20.92 39.65 -0.47
C ARG A 351 21.79 39.60 -1.73
N MET A 352 21.99 38.43 -2.32
CA MET A 352 22.74 38.27 -3.57
C MET A 352 21.96 38.72 -4.80
N ALA A 353 20.62 38.73 -4.75
CA ALA A 353 19.77 39.05 -5.90
C ALA A 353 20.07 40.43 -6.54
N PRO A 354 20.25 41.54 -5.80
CA PRO A 354 20.64 42.82 -6.37
C PRO A 354 22.01 42.79 -7.08
N VAL A 355 22.96 41.99 -6.59
CA VAL A 355 24.29 41.83 -7.22
C VAL A 355 24.15 41.07 -8.55
N LEU A 356 23.34 40.02 -8.57
CA LEU A 356 23.01 39.28 -9.80
C LEU A 356 22.34 40.18 -10.85
N ASP A 357 21.43 41.05 -10.43
CA ASP A 357 20.78 42.02 -11.31
C ASP A 357 21.79 42.97 -11.94
N LEU A 358 22.72 43.54 -11.16
CA LEU A 358 23.79 44.41 -11.67
C LEU A 358 24.73 43.71 -12.66
N ILE A 359 25.13 42.46 -12.37
CA ILE A 359 25.97 41.67 -13.28
C ILE A 359 25.25 41.42 -14.61
N ARG A 360 23.97 41.09 -14.56
CA ARG A 360 23.14 40.88 -15.74
C ARG A 360 22.97 42.17 -16.54
N GLU A 361 22.66 43.28 -15.88
CA GLU A 361 22.53 44.60 -16.51
C GLU A 361 23.80 45.00 -17.26
N ALA A 362 24.97 44.85 -16.63
CA ALA A 362 26.26 45.08 -17.28
C ALA A 362 26.48 44.13 -18.48
N GLY A 363 26.15 42.84 -18.35
CA GLY A 363 26.24 41.87 -19.44
C GLY A 363 25.34 42.20 -20.64
N THR A 364 24.11 42.68 -20.38
CA THR A 364 23.16 43.13 -21.41
C THR A 364 23.65 44.40 -22.10
N ALA A 365 24.15 45.38 -21.34
CA ALA A 365 24.70 46.61 -21.91
C ALA A 365 25.94 46.35 -22.77
N ILE A 366 26.84 45.44 -22.34
CA ILE A 366 27.97 45.01 -23.15
C ILE A 366 27.50 44.33 -24.45
N ALA A 367 26.47 43.47 -24.36
CA ALA A 367 25.93 42.79 -25.54
C ALA A 367 25.40 43.79 -26.58
N ALA A 368 24.67 44.81 -26.15
CA ALA A 368 24.17 45.88 -27.02
C ALA A 368 25.32 46.62 -27.72
N THR A 369 26.34 47.03 -26.97
CA THR A 369 27.52 47.74 -27.51
C THR A 369 28.34 46.86 -28.48
N ILE A 370 28.43 45.55 -28.25
CA ILE A 370 29.06 44.61 -29.19
C ILE A 370 28.25 44.51 -30.49
N THR A 371 26.92 44.48 -30.40
CA THR A 371 26.06 44.46 -31.60
C THR A 371 26.24 45.73 -32.41
N ASP A 372 26.28 46.90 -31.76
CA ASP A 372 26.55 48.18 -32.42
C ASP A 372 27.94 48.18 -33.08
N SER A 373 28.99 47.73 -32.38
CA SER A 373 30.34 47.74 -32.91
C SER A 373 30.53 46.81 -34.13
N GLN A 374 29.81 45.69 -34.18
CA GLN A 374 29.76 44.78 -35.32
C GLN A 374 28.98 45.35 -36.52
N GLY A 375 28.07 46.28 -36.28
CA GLY A 375 27.32 46.97 -37.33
C GLY A 375 28.11 48.09 -38.03
N LEU A 376 29.22 48.57 -37.44
CA LEU A 376 30.06 49.61 -38.04
C LEU A 376 30.78 49.10 -39.30
N THR A 377 31.22 50.01 -40.17
CA THR A 377 31.94 49.67 -41.41
C THR A 377 33.28 50.42 -41.47
N PRO A 378 34.44 49.74 -41.33
CA PRO A 378 34.57 48.31 -41.00
C PRO A 378 34.10 47.99 -39.56
N PRO A 379 33.71 46.73 -39.27
CA PRO A 379 33.41 46.29 -37.92
C PRO A 379 34.61 46.50 -36.99
N LEU A 380 34.36 46.91 -35.75
CA LEU A 380 35.43 47.10 -34.77
C LEU A 380 35.74 45.81 -34.02
N ASP A 381 37.03 45.58 -33.74
CA ASP A 381 37.45 44.54 -32.82
C ASP A 381 37.20 45.00 -31.37
N VAL A 382 36.22 44.38 -30.73
CA VAL A 382 35.84 44.63 -29.33
C VAL A 382 36.07 43.39 -28.46
N LYS A 383 37.11 42.61 -28.75
CA LYS A 383 37.42 41.36 -28.01
C LYS A 383 37.40 41.55 -26.48
N ALA A 384 37.92 42.66 -25.96
CA ALA A 384 37.93 42.93 -24.51
C ALA A 384 36.50 42.99 -23.90
N LEU A 385 35.53 43.58 -24.63
CA LEU A 385 34.12 43.58 -24.22
C LEU A 385 33.53 42.18 -24.30
N GLY A 386 33.83 41.43 -25.37
CA GLY A 386 33.38 40.05 -25.53
C GLY A 386 33.90 39.12 -24.43
N ASP A 387 35.18 39.21 -24.11
CA ASP A 387 35.83 38.44 -23.04
C ASP A 387 35.20 38.79 -21.68
N PHE A 388 35.01 40.07 -21.37
CA PHE A 388 34.41 40.47 -20.09
C PHE A 388 32.92 40.08 -20.00
N LYS A 389 32.16 40.10 -21.10
CA LYS A 389 30.79 39.56 -21.13
C LYS A 389 30.75 38.09 -20.71
N GLN A 390 31.70 37.28 -21.21
CA GLN A 390 31.79 35.88 -20.82
C GLN A 390 32.17 35.72 -19.34
N VAL A 391 33.06 36.58 -18.83
CA VAL A 391 33.38 36.64 -17.40
C VAL A 391 32.13 36.93 -16.57
N LEU A 392 31.36 37.97 -16.92
CA LEU A 392 30.11 38.30 -16.22
C LEU A 392 29.08 37.18 -16.27
N LEU A 393 28.93 36.51 -17.43
CA LEU A 393 28.05 35.35 -17.55
C LEU A 393 28.49 34.19 -16.63
N GLY A 394 29.80 33.93 -16.56
CA GLY A 394 30.36 32.94 -15.64
C GLY A 394 30.10 33.30 -14.17
N ARG A 395 30.32 34.57 -13.80
CA ARG A 395 30.01 35.07 -12.45
C ARG A 395 28.53 34.92 -12.12
N TYR A 396 27.64 35.34 -13.01
CA TYR A 396 26.19 35.22 -12.84
C TYR A 396 25.79 33.77 -12.60
N ARG A 397 26.25 32.84 -13.46
CA ARG A 397 25.93 31.41 -13.34
C ARG A 397 26.43 30.81 -12.03
N GLN A 398 27.63 31.17 -11.58
CA GLN A 398 28.16 30.65 -10.31
C GLN A 398 27.38 31.18 -9.11
N LEU A 399 27.08 32.48 -9.07
CA LEU A 399 26.30 33.09 -7.99
C LEU A 399 24.86 32.57 -7.97
N GLU A 400 24.26 32.30 -9.13
CA GLU A 400 22.93 31.70 -9.26
C GLU A 400 22.92 30.23 -8.80
N ALA A 401 23.96 29.46 -9.17
CA ALA A 401 24.12 28.07 -8.73
C ALA A 401 24.35 27.96 -7.21
N PHE A 402 24.92 29.00 -6.59
CA PHE A 402 25.23 29.14 -5.15
C PHE A 402 26.27 28.15 -4.60
N LEU A 403 26.25 26.90 -5.04
CA LEU A 403 27.23 25.86 -4.73
C LEU A 403 28.21 25.67 -5.91
N PRO A 404 29.50 25.37 -5.65
CA PRO A 404 30.16 25.30 -4.34
C PRO A 404 30.27 26.68 -3.65
N ILE A 405 30.25 26.71 -2.31
CA ILE A 405 30.24 27.99 -1.57
C ILE A 405 31.59 28.71 -1.73
N GLU A 406 32.68 27.95 -1.78
CA GLU A 406 34.04 28.46 -1.94
C GLU A 406 34.20 29.22 -3.26
N ASP A 407 33.63 28.67 -4.33
CA ASP A 407 33.61 29.31 -5.65
C ASP A 407 32.70 30.56 -5.64
N THR A 408 31.56 30.50 -4.96
CA THR A 408 30.66 31.65 -4.78
C THR A 408 31.36 32.78 -4.00
N VAL A 409 32.10 32.48 -2.95
CA VAL A 409 32.92 33.44 -2.20
C VAL A 409 34.02 34.03 -3.07
N ALA A 410 34.73 33.20 -3.84
CA ALA A 410 35.75 33.65 -4.77
C ALA A 410 35.17 34.60 -5.84
N VAL A 411 34.00 34.27 -6.39
CA VAL A 411 33.30 35.13 -7.36
C VAL A 411 32.85 36.44 -6.72
N LEU A 412 32.29 36.42 -5.51
CA LEU A 412 31.91 37.64 -4.78
C LEU A 412 33.11 38.56 -4.55
N GLY A 413 34.28 38.01 -4.25
CA GLY A 413 35.52 38.77 -4.08
C GLY A 413 35.98 39.53 -5.32
N VAL A 414 35.52 39.11 -6.51
CA VAL A 414 35.81 39.79 -7.79
C VAL A 414 34.57 40.30 -8.51
N ALA A 415 33.37 40.20 -7.91
CA ALA A 415 32.11 40.49 -8.59
C ALA A 415 32.03 41.94 -9.09
N SER A 416 32.50 42.87 -8.27
CA SER A 416 32.61 44.30 -8.57
C SER A 416 33.87 44.69 -9.34
N SER A 417 34.75 43.73 -9.67
CA SER A 417 35.99 43.99 -10.41
C SER A 417 35.72 44.02 -11.91
N VAL A 418 36.03 45.15 -12.54
CA VAL A 418 35.91 45.39 -13.97
C VAL A 418 37.32 45.63 -14.53
N PRO A 419 37.73 44.94 -15.61
CA PRO A 419 39.01 45.21 -16.27
C PRO A 419 39.01 46.61 -16.89
N ASP A 420 40.18 47.13 -17.26
CA ASP A 420 40.22 48.38 -18.04
C ASP A 420 39.57 48.15 -19.42
N LEU A 421 38.42 48.80 -19.62
CA LEU A 421 37.64 48.76 -20.85
C LEU A 421 37.61 50.13 -21.54
N ASP A 422 38.30 51.14 -21.00
CA ASP A 422 38.18 52.53 -21.45
C ASP A 422 38.67 52.71 -22.89
N ALA A 423 39.75 52.00 -23.26
CA ALA A 423 40.25 52.00 -24.64
C ALA A 423 39.24 51.39 -25.64
N ALA A 424 38.58 50.29 -25.27
CA ALA A 424 37.59 49.63 -26.11
C ALA A 424 36.32 50.49 -26.24
N ILE A 425 35.79 50.98 -25.11
CA ILE A 425 34.61 51.86 -25.07
C ILE A 425 34.92 53.17 -25.80
N GLY A 426 36.10 53.75 -25.62
CA GLY A 426 36.56 54.95 -26.31
C GLY A 426 36.67 54.77 -27.82
N THR A 427 37.14 53.61 -28.29
CA THR A 427 37.21 53.27 -29.73
C THR A 427 35.81 53.18 -30.34
N VAL A 428 34.89 52.49 -29.67
CA VAL A 428 33.48 52.41 -30.10
C VAL A 428 32.84 53.80 -30.09
N SER A 429 33.04 54.57 -29.03
CA SER A 429 32.51 55.94 -28.87
C SER A 429 33.01 56.88 -29.97
N ALA A 430 34.31 56.86 -30.28
CA ALA A 430 34.88 57.66 -31.37
C ALA A 430 34.31 57.28 -32.75
N ALA A 431 34.14 55.98 -33.01
CA ALA A 431 33.57 55.51 -34.27
C ALA A 431 32.07 55.84 -34.39
N VAL A 432 31.31 55.71 -33.30
CA VAL A 432 29.90 56.13 -33.24
C VAL A 432 29.79 57.65 -33.40
N ALA A 433 30.67 58.43 -32.79
CA ALA A 433 30.70 59.89 -32.93
C ALA A 433 31.02 60.33 -34.37
N ALA A 434 31.87 59.58 -35.07
CA ALA A 434 32.23 59.80 -36.46
C ALA A 434 31.13 59.42 -37.47
N LEU A 435 30.08 58.72 -37.03
CA LEU A 435 28.90 58.49 -37.88
C LEU A 435 28.27 59.86 -38.24
N PRO A 436 27.82 60.04 -39.49
CA PRO A 436 27.13 61.26 -39.89
C PRO A 436 25.92 61.48 -38.97
N GLU A 437 25.66 62.74 -38.62
CA GLU A 437 24.43 63.07 -37.92
C GLU A 437 23.25 62.60 -38.77
N PRO A 438 22.33 61.81 -38.22
CA PRO A 438 21.17 61.38 -38.98
C PRO A 438 20.40 62.61 -39.42
N SER A 439 19.93 62.61 -40.67
CA SER A 439 18.95 63.62 -41.07
C SER A 439 17.72 63.52 -40.16
N VAL A 440 16.92 64.59 -40.10
CA VAL A 440 15.67 64.56 -39.31
C VAL A 440 14.77 63.38 -39.73
N GLN A 441 14.82 63.00 -41.01
CA GLN A 441 14.13 61.82 -41.55
C GLN A 441 14.78 60.50 -41.10
N ASP A 442 16.11 60.38 -41.12
CA ASP A 442 16.79 59.16 -40.67
C ASP A 442 16.57 58.93 -39.16
N ALA A 443 16.65 59.98 -38.35
CA ALA A 443 16.38 59.91 -36.91
C ALA A 443 14.93 59.46 -36.61
N ALA A 444 13.96 59.99 -37.36
CA ALA A 444 12.56 59.56 -37.26
C ALA A 444 12.38 58.10 -37.69
N ARG A 445 13.06 57.66 -38.75
CA ARG A 445 13.02 56.28 -39.26
C ARG A 445 13.59 55.28 -38.25
N ASP A 446 14.72 55.63 -37.67
CA ASP A 446 15.43 54.80 -36.71
C ASP A 446 14.66 54.70 -35.38
N PHE A 447 14.09 55.82 -34.90
CA PHE A 447 13.18 55.84 -33.74
C PHE A 447 12.00 54.87 -33.91
N LEU A 448 11.34 54.91 -35.08
CA LEU A 448 10.22 54.00 -35.38
C LEU A 448 10.66 52.54 -35.47
N THR A 449 11.86 52.29 -36.02
CA THR A 449 12.39 50.93 -36.20
C THR A 449 12.75 50.28 -34.87
N VAL A 450 13.50 50.99 -34.00
CA VAL A 450 13.83 50.51 -32.65
C VAL A 450 12.57 50.40 -31.80
N GLY A 451 11.69 51.40 -31.88
CA GLY A 451 10.39 51.37 -31.22
C GLY A 451 9.56 50.14 -31.59
N GLN A 452 9.55 49.75 -32.87
CA GLN A 452 8.85 48.56 -33.35
C GLN A 452 9.44 47.28 -32.76
N GLU A 453 10.76 47.13 -32.78
CA GLU A 453 11.44 45.95 -32.24
C GLU A 453 11.15 45.77 -30.74
N ARG A 454 11.24 46.86 -29.96
CA ARG A 454 10.93 46.84 -28.52
C ARG A 454 9.45 46.62 -28.25
N LEU A 455 8.56 47.16 -29.09
CA LEU A 455 7.12 46.93 -28.98
C LEU A 455 6.78 45.46 -29.21
N ASP A 456 7.42 44.80 -30.17
CA ASP A 456 7.22 43.38 -30.44
C ASP A 456 7.76 42.50 -29.31
N GLN A 457 8.93 42.84 -28.75
CA GLN A 457 9.46 42.17 -27.57
C GLN A 457 8.50 42.30 -26.37
N PHE A 458 8.01 43.51 -26.09
CA PHE A 458 7.02 43.77 -25.04
C PHE A 458 5.73 42.97 -25.24
N ARG A 459 5.18 42.96 -26.47
CA ARG A 459 3.98 42.18 -26.80
C ARG A 459 4.19 40.69 -26.54
N ARG A 460 5.32 40.12 -26.96
CA ARG A 460 5.66 38.71 -26.72
C ARG A 460 5.80 38.40 -25.24
N ALA A 461 6.51 39.24 -24.48
CA ALA A 461 6.71 39.04 -23.05
C ALA A 461 5.37 39.09 -22.28
N ARG A 462 4.53 40.07 -22.58
CA ARG A 462 3.20 40.22 -21.97
C ARG A 462 2.26 39.07 -22.32
N GLN A 463 2.30 38.58 -23.55
CA GLN A 463 1.54 37.40 -23.96
C GLN A 463 2.03 36.14 -23.23
N ALA A 464 3.34 35.93 -23.14
CA ALA A 464 3.92 34.78 -22.45
C ALA A 464 3.56 34.77 -20.96
N LEU A 465 3.64 35.92 -20.28
CA LEU A 465 3.21 36.08 -18.89
C LEU A 465 1.71 35.80 -18.71
N ALA A 466 0.86 36.34 -19.59
CA ALA A 466 -0.58 36.09 -19.54
C ALA A 466 -0.92 34.60 -19.69
N VAL A 467 -0.27 33.92 -20.65
CA VAL A 467 -0.43 32.46 -20.85
C VAL A 467 0.09 31.68 -19.64
N GLY A 468 1.26 32.05 -19.11
CA GLY A 468 1.86 31.40 -17.93
C GLY A 468 0.96 31.51 -16.69
N ARG A 469 0.45 32.71 -16.40
CA ARG A 469 -0.51 32.93 -15.29
C ARG A 469 -1.79 32.12 -15.47
N ALA A 470 -2.38 32.16 -16.67
CA ALA A 470 -3.60 31.39 -16.95
C ALA A 470 -3.38 29.87 -16.81
N ARG A 471 -2.20 29.35 -17.15
CA ARG A 471 -1.85 27.94 -16.93
C ARG A 471 -1.73 27.62 -15.46
N ALA A 472 -0.99 28.43 -14.69
CA ALA A 472 -0.80 28.24 -13.25
C ALA A 472 -2.13 28.30 -12.48
N GLU A 473 -3.01 29.24 -12.84
CA GLU A 473 -4.35 29.36 -12.24
C GLU A 473 -5.23 28.14 -12.55
N ARG A 474 -5.27 27.70 -13.82
CA ARG A 474 -6.07 26.52 -14.21
C ARG A 474 -5.58 25.24 -13.55
N SER A 475 -4.27 25.02 -13.48
CA SER A 475 -3.72 23.82 -12.83
C SER A 475 -3.96 23.81 -11.33
N ALA A 476 -3.81 24.96 -10.66
CA ALA A 476 -4.15 25.11 -9.25
C ALA A 476 -5.65 24.82 -9.01
N THR A 477 -6.53 25.42 -9.81
CA THR A 477 -7.98 25.21 -9.71
C THR A 477 -8.35 23.74 -9.95
N ALA A 478 -7.76 23.09 -10.94
CA ALA A 478 -8.01 21.68 -11.21
C ALA A 478 -7.57 20.77 -10.05
N PHE A 479 -6.42 21.06 -9.44
CA PHE A 479 -5.92 20.36 -8.27
C PHE A 479 -6.85 20.54 -7.05
N GLU A 480 -7.29 21.78 -6.79
CA GLU A 480 -8.23 22.09 -5.70
C GLU A 480 -9.57 21.38 -5.88
N ILE A 481 -10.19 21.49 -7.07
CA ILE A 481 -11.47 20.82 -7.38
C ILE A 481 -11.35 19.30 -7.20
N PHE A 482 -10.25 18.71 -7.68
CA PHE A 482 -10.00 17.27 -7.55
C PHE A 482 -9.87 16.88 -6.06
N GLY A 483 -9.10 17.64 -5.29
CA GLY A 483 -8.93 17.44 -3.85
C GLY A 483 -10.27 17.50 -3.11
N ASP A 484 -11.02 18.58 -3.27
CA ASP A 484 -12.31 18.80 -2.62
C ASP A 484 -13.34 17.72 -2.98
N THR A 485 -13.40 17.33 -4.26
CA THR A 485 -14.36 16.32 -4.72
C THR A 485 -14.02 14.94 -4.17
N THR A 486 -12.73 14.58 -4.18
CA THR A 486 -12.24 13.30 -3.65
C THR A 486 -12.45 13.21 -2.15
N THR A 487 -12.14 14.27 -1.40
CA THR A 487 -12.35 14.32 0.05
C THR A 487 -13.83 14.16 0.40
N LYS A 488 -14.73 14.88 -0.28
CA LYS A 488 -16.19 14.72 -0.06
C LYS A 488 -16.69 13.32 -0.38
N ALA A 489 -16.18 12.69 -1.44
CA ALA A 489 -16.54 11.32 -1.78
C ALA A 489 -16.05 10.32 -0.72
N LEU A 490 -14.83 10.50 -0.22
CA LEU A 490 -14.26 9.71 0.87
C LEU A 490 -15.06 9.88 2.17
N GLU A 491 -15.37 11.12 2.55
CA GLU A 491 -16.21 11.45 3.72
C GLU A 491 -17.52 10.69 3.68
N ARG A 492 -18.21 10.72 2.54
CA ARG A 492 -19.46 9.99 2.35
C ARG A 492 -19.30 8.47 2.49
N ILE A 493 -18.25 7.89 1.91
CA ILE A 493 -17.98 6.44 2.05
C ILE A 493 -17.75 6.09 3.53
N TYR A 494 -16.98 6.90 4.25
CA TYR A 494 -16.72 6.66 5.67
C TYR A 494 -17.98 6.81 6.53
N GLU A 495 -18.86 7.76 6.24
CA GLU A 495 -20.16 7.89 6.91
C GLU A 495 -21.03 6.63 6.69
N GLU A 496 -21.17 6.17 5.45
CA GLU A 496 -21.97 4.98 5.12
C GLU A 496 -21.38 3.70 5.75
N VAL A 497 -20.05 3.57 5.78
CA VAL A 497 -19.35 2.42 6.39
C VAL A 497 -19.41 2.46 7.92
N GLN A 498 -19.34 3.65 8.52
CA GLN A 498 -19.36 3.84 9.98
C GLN A 498 -20.64 3.29 10.60
N ASP A 499 -21.79 3.53 9.97
CA ASP A 499 -23.09 3.10 10.50
C ASP A 499 -23.24 1.57 10.41
N GLU A 500 -22.88 0.98 9.28
CA GLU A 500 -22.86 -0.49 9.13
C GLU A 500 -21.87 -1.13 10.11
N PHE A 501 -20.68 -0.53 10.29
CA PHE A 501 -19.69 -1.00 11.25
C PHE A 501 -20.25 -1.01 12.68
N ALA A 502 -20.88 0.09 13.10
CA ALA A 502 -21.46 0.20 14.43
C ALA A 502 -22.62 -0.79 14.62
N GLU A 503 -23.43 -1.05 13.59
CA GLU A 503 -24.45 -2.10 13.62
C GLU A 503 -23.85 -3.51 13.77
N CYS A 504 -22.88 -3.88 12.95
CA CYS A 504 -22.21 -5.19 13.03
C CYS A 504 -21.58 -5.41 14.42
N TYR A 505 -20.95 -4.37 14.96
CA TYR A 505 -20.31 -4.45 16.27
C TYR A 505 -21.32 -4.63 17.41
N ARG A 506 -22.45 -3.93 17.36
CA ARG A 506 -23.54 -4.08 18.32
C ARG A 506 -24.15 -5.47 18.31
N VAL A 507 -24.23 -6.14 17.16
CA VAL A 507 -24.69 -7.54 17.09
C VAL A 507 -23.77 -8.45 17.89
N ILE A 508 -22.44 -8.29 17.75
CA ILE A 508 -21.45 -9.15 18.41
C ILE A 508 -21.36 -8.87 19.93
N ASN A 509 -21.63 -7.62 20.35
CA ASN A 509 -21.44 -7.16 21.72
C ASN A 509 -22.74 -6.63 22.36
N SER A 510 -23.89 -7.16 21.96
CA SER A 510 -25.21 -6.65 22.38
C SER A 510 -25.43 -6.68 23.90
N ASP A 511 -24.81 -7.63 24.60
CA ASP A 511 -24.89 -7.77 26.05
C ASP A 511 -24.16 -6.63 26.80
N ASP A 512 -23.13 -6.04 26.19
CA ASP A 512 -22.23 -5.07 26.84
C ASP A 512 -22.39 -3.64 26.28
N GLU A 513 -22.54 -3.50 24.96
CA GLU A 513 -22.42 -2.23 24.25
C GLU A 513 -23.52 -2.04 23.19
N SER A 514 -24.78 -2.29 23.56
CA SER A 514 -25.93 -2.12 22.65
C SER A 514 -26.15 -0.69 22.13
N ASP A 515 -25.63 0.33 22.82
CA ASP A 515 -25.66 1.74 22.43
C ASP A 515 -24.37 2.22 21.72
N PHE A 516 -23.49 1.30 21.33
CA PHE A 516 -22.20 1.61 20.69
C PHE A 516 -22.34 2.51 19.46
N THR A 517 -21.45 3.50 19.37
CA THR A 517 -21.31 4.35 18.19
C THR A 517 -19.84 4.49 17.78
N ALA A 518 -19.62 4.73 16.49
CA ALA A 518 -18.29 4.93 15.93
C ALA A 518 -18.15 6.33 15.34
N ALA A 519 -16.91 6.77 15.14
CA ALA A 519 -16.54 7.98 14.42
C ALA A 519 -15.34 7.66 13.51
N LEU A 520 -15.59 7.57 12.21
CA LEU A 520 -14.56 7.52 11.19
C LEU A 520 -14.37 8.94 10.64
N LEU A 521 -13.34 9.62 11.13
CA LEU A 521 -13.08 11.04 10.83
C LEU A 521 -11.94 11.15 9.81
N PRO A 522 -12.25 11.26 8.52
CA PRO A 522 -11.22 11.49 7.51
C PRO A 522 -10.64 12.90 7.62
N SER A 523 -9.36 13.00 7.34
CA SER A 523 -8.67 14.25 7.04
C SER A 523 -7.63 13.97 5.95
N ILE A 524 -7.01 15.01 5.39
CA ILE A 524 -6.08 14.84 4.24
C ILE A 524 -4.99 13.81 4.59
N GLY A 525 -5.05 12.65 3.93
CA GLY A 525 -4.12 11.52 4.12
C GLY A 525 -4.19 10.82 5.48
N LYS A 526 -5.26 11.01 6.26
CA LYS A 526 -5.40 10.42 7.61
C LYS A 526 -6.84 10.00 7.89
N LEU A 527 -7.00 8.94 8.67
CA LEU A 527 -8.29 8.43 9.13
C LEU A 527 -8.24 8.26 10.65
N ALA A 528 -8.84 9.20 11.36
CA ALA A 528 -9.10 9.01 12.78
C ALA A 528 -10.24 7.98 12.93
N PHE A 529 -10.05 7.06 13.87
CA PHE A 529 -11.01 6.01 14.18
C PHE A 529 -11.22 6.03 15.68
N ASP A 530 -12.34 6.61 16.09
CA ASP A 530 -12.73 6.69 17.48
C ASP A 530 -14.05 5.93 17.68
N VAL A 531 -14.18 5.29 18.82
CA VAL A 531 -15.31 4.43 19.18
C VAL A 531 -15.81 4.82 20.56
N ASP A 532 -17.11 4.79 20.77
CA ASP A 532 -17.71 5.06 22.07
C ASP A 532 -17.26 4.00 23.10
N PHE A 533 -17.15 4.41 24.36
CA PHE A 533 -16.90 3.52 25.47
C PHE A 533 -17.96 3.71 26.56
N TYR A 534 -18.98 2.84 26.57
CA TYR A 534 -20.10 2.85 27.54
C TYR A 534 -20.79 4.22 27.70
N GLY A 535 -20.98 4.95 26.60
CA GLY A 535 -21.60 6.28 26.57
C GLY A 535 -20.75 7.39 27.21
N ARG A 536 -19.47 7.13 27.50
CA ARG A 536 -18.56 8.08 28.18
C ARG A 536 -17.68 8.88 27.21
N GLY A 537 -17.99 8.82 25.92
CA GLY A 537 -17.27 9.55 24.87
C GLY A 537 -16.55 8.61 23.92
N LYS A 538 -16.02 9.20 22.85
CA LYS A 538 -15.34 8.47 21.78
C LYS A 538 -13.82 8.53 21.95
N PHE A 539 -13.18 7.38 21.82
CA PHE A 539 -11.74 7.22 22.00
C PHE A 539 -11.17 6.26 20.95
N PRO A 540 -9.85 6.32 20.66
CA PRO A 540 -9.22 5.32 19.80
C PRO A 540 -9.47 3.90 20.35
N PRO A 541 -9.75 2.89 19.50
CA PRO A 541 -10.04 1.53 19.94
C PRO A 541 -9.01 0.94 20.92
N GLY A 542 -7.74 1.27 20.73
CA GLY A 542 -6.63 0.82 21.60
C GLY A 542 -6.59 1.47 22.99
N ALA A 543 -7.47 2.42 23.30
CA ALA A 543 -7.44 3.16 24.57
C ALA A 543 -8.08 2.38 25.74
N TYR A 544 -9.32 1.91 25.56
CA TYR A 544 -10.13 1.33 26.65
C TYR A 544 -10.72 -0.06 26.36
N HIS A 545 -10.75 -0.49 25.09
CA HIS A 545 -11.30 -1.79 24.71
C HIS A 545 -10.24 -2.90 24.80
N SER A 546 -10.64 -4.10 25.19
CA SER A 546 -9.75 -5.27 25.24
C SER A 546 -9.35 -5.75 23.85
N GLU A 547 -8.32 -6.61 23.74
CA GLU A 547 -7.91 -7.20 22.46
C GLU A 547 -9.07 -7.92 21.74
N GLY A 548 -9.95 -8.60 22.49
CA GLY A 548 -11.13 -9.27 21.92
C GLY A 548 -12.10 -8.30 21.26
N HIS A 549 -12.36 -7.16 21.91
CA HIS A 549 -13.19 -6.10 21.31
C HIS A 549 -12.50 -5.52 20.08
N GLN A 550 -11.17 -5.31 20.11
CA GLN A 550 -10.42 -4.77 18.97
C GLN A 550 -10.41 -5.73 17.76
N ASP A 551 -10.21 -7.03 17.98
CA ASP A 551 -10.29 -8.06 16.93
C ASP A 551 -11.72 -8.08 16.32
N GLY A 552 -12.75 -7.98 17.16
CA GLY A 552 -14.15 -7.85 16.74
C GLY A 552 -14.41 -6.57 15.92
N MET A 553 -13.87 -5.42 16.34
CA MET A 553 -13.97 -4.17 15.59
C MET A 553 -13.31 -4.29 14.21
N GLY A 554 -12.12 -4.87 14.14
CA GLY A 554 -11.43 -5.08 12.86
C GLY A 554 -12.28 -5.92 11.90
N LEU A 555 -12.92 -6.98 12.41
CA LEU A 555 -13.75 -7.87 11.59
C LEU A 555 -14.99 -7.15 11.09
N CYS A 556 -15.67 -6.40 11.96
CA CYS A 556 -16.84 -5.59 11.59
C CYS A 556 -16.48 -4.55 10.52
N LEU A 557 -15.35 -3.87 10.68
CA LEU A 557 -14.91 -2.82 9.75
C LEU A 557 -14.60 -3.43 8.38
N TYR A 558 -13.86 -4.54 8.35
CA TYR A 558 -13.60 -5.29 7.12
C TYR A 558 -14.91 -5.71 6.42
N LEU A 559 -15.83 -6.37 7.14
CA LEU A 559 -17.09 -6.85 6.58
C LEU A 559 -17.94 -5.70 6.04
N SER A 560 -18.00 -4.58 6.76
CA SER A 560 -18.74 -3.38 6.34
C SER A 560 -18.16 -2.76 5.07
N LEU A 561 -16.84 -2.66 4.98
CA LEU A 561 -16.14 -2.19 3.77
C LEU A 561 -16.38 -3.11 2.58
N MET A 562 -16.24 -4.43 2.76
CA MET A 562 -16.50 -5.41 1.69
C MET A 562 -17.95 -5.35 1.22
N LYS A 563 -18.92 -5.25 2.15
CA LYS A 563 -20.33 -5.08 1.83
C LYS A 563 -20.59 -3.83 1.02
N HIS A 564 -20.01 -2.69 1.42
CA HIS A 564 -20.16 -1.42 0.71
C HIS A 564 -19.55 -1.49 -0.70
N LEU A 565 -18.35 -2.05 -0.85
CA LEU A 565 -17.62 -2.10 -2.12
C LEU A 565 -18.18 -3.09 -3.14
N LEU A 566 -18.75 -4.19 -2.67
CA LEU A 566 -19.11 -5.33 -3.51
C LEU A 566 -20.60 -5.63 -3.51
N GLY A 567 -21.35 -5.18 -2.49
CA GLY A 567 -22.76 -5.49 -2.33
C GLY A 567 -23.03 -6.99 -2.46
N THR A 568 -23.95 -7.34 -3.36
CA THR A 568 -24.29 -8.74 -3.70
C THR A 568 -23.14 -9.50 -4.38
N GLY A 569 -22.10 -8.79 -4.82
CA GLY A 569 -20.87 -9.37 -5.35
C GLY A 569 -19.93 -9.93 -4.28
N PHE A 570 -20.16 -9.68 -2.98
CA PHE A 570 -19.37 -10.26 -1.90
C PHE A 570 -19.76 -11.71 -1.62
N THR A 571 -19.22 -12.64 -2.43
CA THR A 571 -19.62 -14.06 -2.37
C THR A 571 -18.61 -14.97 -1.71
N PHE A 572 -17.44 -14.46 -1.31
CA PHE A 572 -16.32 -15.27 -0.83
C PHE A 572 -15.37 -14.49 0.09
N ALA A 573 -15.00 -15.10 1.23
CA ALA A 573 -13.94 -14.62 2.11
C ALA A 573 -13.24 -15.78 2.85
N VAL A 574 -11.96 -15.60 3.17
CA VAL A 574 -11.12 -16.52 3.95
C VAL A 574 -10.71 -15.83 5.25
N LEU A 575 -11.06 -16.40 6.38
CA LEU A 575 -10.82 -15.86 7.71
C LEU A 575 -9.78 -16.74 8.44
N ASP A 576 -8.55 -16.25 8.54
CA ASP A 576 -7.39 -16.98 9.06
C ASP A 576 -7.11 -16.65 10.54
N ASP A 577 -7.58 -17.51 11.45
CA ASP A 577 -7.42 -17.36 12.91
C ASP A 577 -7.82 -15.94 13.41
N VAL A 578 -8.95 -15.40 12.93
CA VAL A 578 -9.34 -14.00 13.16
C VAL A 578 -9.92 -13.69 14.56
N LEU A 579 -10.36 -14.69 15.32
CA LEU A 579 -11.06 -14.49 16.62
C LEU A 579 -10.29 -15.06 17.83
N MET A 580 -8.96 -15.12 17.77
CA MET A 580 -8.16 -15.77 18.83
C MET A 580 -8.40 -15.18 20.23
N SER A 581 -8.54 -13.85 20.32
CA SER A 581 -8.66 -13.13 21.61
C SER A 581 -10.11 -12.87 22.05
N VAL A 582 -11.10 -13.23 21.21
CA VAL A 582 -12.52 -12.97 21.48
C VAL A 582 -13.08 -14.04 22.42
N ASP A 583 -13.84 -13.64 23.43
CA ASP A 583 -14.44 -14.59 24.38
C ASP A 583 -15.56 -15.44 23.76
N LYS A 584 -15.83 -16.59 24.40
CA LYS A 584 -16.77 -17.61 23.88
C LYS A 584 -18.18 -17.08 23.63
N GLY A 585 -18.67 -16.15 24.44
CA GLY A 585 -19.98 -15.52 24.28
C GLY A 585 -20.09 -14.76 22.96
N HIS A 586 -19.22 -13.76 22.78
CA HIS A 586 -19.17 -12.92 21.57
C HIS A 586 -18.91 -13.71 20.30
N ARG A 587 -18.08 -14.77 20.37
CA ARG A 587 -17.85 -15.65 19.22
C ARG A 587 -19.16 -16.21 18.68
N ARG A 588 -20.08 -16.67 19.53
CA ARG A 588 -21.38 -17.17 19.08
C ARG A 588 -22.14 -16.11 18.28
N GLU A 589 -22.13 -14.87 18.73
CA GLU A 589 -22.78 -13.76 18.02
C GLU A 589 -22.08 -13.40 16.70
N VAL A 590 -20.78 -13.67 16.56
CA VAL A 590 -20.12 -13.60 15.24
C VAL A 590 -20.75 -14.60 14.26
N CYS A 591 -21.06 -15.84 14.68
CA CYS A 591 -21.76 -16.78 13.80
C CYS A 591 -23.12 -16.24 13.36
N THR A 592 -23.88 -15.65 14.29
CA THR A 592 -25.18 -15.02 14.03
C THR A 592 -25.02 -13.90 13.01
N LEU A 593 -24.06 -12.99 13.22
CA LEU A 593 -23.77 -11.87 12.33
C LEU A 593 -23.48 -12.35 10.90
N LEU A 594 -22.56 -13.31 10.75
CA LEU A 594 -22.15 -13.81 9.42
C LEU A 594 -23.33 -14.46 8.67
N LYS A 595 -24.20 -15.18 9.38
CA LYS A 595 -25.36 -15.85 8.78
C LYS A 595 -26.46 -14.87 8.37
N ASP A 596 -26.76 -13.90 9.23
CA ASP A 596 -27.90 -13.01 9.05
C ASP A 596 -27.58 -11.83 8.12
N ARG A 597 -26.35 -11.30 8.18
CA ARG A 597 -25.91 -10.15 7.36
C ARG A 597 -25.21 -10.56 6.06
N PHE A 598 -24.63 -11.77 6.00
CA PHE A 598 -23.84 -12.23 4.85
C PHE A 598 -24.26 -13.63 4.32
N PRO A 599 -25.56 -13.88 4.06
CA PRO A 599 -26.06 -15.21 3.67
C PRO A 599 -25.53 -15.72 2.33
N ASP A 600 -25.13 -14.81 1.44
CA ASP A 600 -24.64 -15.14 0.09
C ASP A 600 -23.11 -15.30 0.02
N THR A 601 -22.41 -15.07 1.14
CA THR A 601 -20.95 -15.13 1.22
C THR A 601 -20.51 -16.51 1.72
N GLN A 602 -19.64 -17.17 0.97
CA GLN A 602 -18.95 -18.37 1.41
C GLN A 602 -17.76 -17.98 2.28
N PHE A 603 -17.75 -18.41 3.54
CA PHE A 603 -16.65 -18.22 4.47
C PHE A 603 -15.82 -19.49 4.62
N ILE A 604 -14.49 -19.37 4.44
CA ILE A 604 -13.52 -20.41 4.78
C ILE A 604 -12.78 -19.97 6.04
N PHE A 605 -12.86 -20.75 7.10
CA PHE A 605 -12.24 -20.46 8.38
C PHE A 605 -11.01 -21.32 8.60
N THR A 606 -9.97 -20.76 9.20
CA THR A 606 -8.99 -21.56 9.95
C THR A 606 -9.09 -21.20 11.43
N THR A 607 -8.98 -22.21 12.29
CA THR A 607 -8.93 -21.96 13.73
C THR A 607 -8.12 -23.01 14.46
N HIS A 608 -7.49 -22.63 15.57
CA HIS A 608 -6.92 -23.58 16.53
C HIS A 608 -7.89 -23.96 17.67
N ASP A 609 -9.09 -23.36 17.70
CA ASP A 609 -10.03 -23.52 18.80
C ASP A 609 -11.20 -24.46 18.43
N ASP A 610 -11.18 -25.66 19.02
CA ASP A 610 -12.23 -26.67 18.85
C ASP A 610 -13.60 -26.25 19.42
N VAL A 611 -13.62 -25.40 20.43
CA VAL A 611 -14.87 -24.86 21.00
C VAL A 611 -15.51 -23.92 19.98
N TRP A 612 -14.70 -23.09 19.31
CA TRP A 612 -15.21 -22.22 18.25
C TRP A 612 -15.81 -23.01 17.10
N LEU A 613 -15.13 -24.07 16.66
CA LEU A 613 -15.65 -24.98 15.65
C LEU A 613 -16.99 -25.61 16.05
N ARG A 614 -17.14 -26.01 17.32
CA ARG A 614 -18.42 -26.56 17.82
C ARG A 614 -19.53 -25.52 17.80
N HIS A 615 -19.24 -24.27 18.16
CA HIS A 615 -20.22 -23.17 18.05
C HIS A 615 -20.64 -22.93 16.61
N MET A 616 -19.69 -22.91 15.66
CA MET A 616 -19.98 -22.82 14.23
C MET A 616 -20.95 -23.92 13.76
N ARG A 617 -20.73 -25.16 14.21
CA ARG A 617 -21.63 -26.28 13.91
C ARG A 617 -22.99 -26.15 14.59
N ALA A 618 -23.04 -25.70 15.83
CA ALA A 618 -24.27 -25.54 16.59
C ALA A 618 -25.19 -24.46 15.98
N GLU A 619 -24.63 -23.34 15.54
CA GLU A 619 -25.36 -22.25 14.88
C GLU A 619 -25.70 -22.53 13.40
N GLY A 620 -25.16 -23.64 12.88
CA GLY A 620 -25.39 -24.11 11.52
C GLY A 620 -24.66 -23.31 10.45
N ILE A 621 -23.61 -22.56 10.81
CA ILE A 621 -22.76 -21.86 9.83
C ILE A 621 -21.93 -22.85 9.02
N ILE A 622 -21.55 -24.00 9.62
CA ILE A 622 -20.80 -25.09 8.98
C ILE A 622 -21.61 -26.39 9.06
N LYS A 623 -21.77 -27.05 7.90
CA LYS A 623 -22.42 -28.37 7.83
C LYS A 623 -21.46 -29.49 8.24
N SER A 624 -22.01 -30.66 8.55
CA SER A 624 -21.23 -31.81 9.04
C SER A 624 -20.07 -32.25 8.15
N LYS A 625 -20.13 -31.99 6.83
CA LYS A 625 -19.06 -32.31 5.86
C LYS A 625 -18.14 -31.13 5.54
N GLY A 626 -18.38 -29.94 6.09
CA GLY A 626 -17.62 -28.71 5.81
C GLY A 626 -16.45 -28.51 6.78
N LEU A 627 -15.72 -29.58 7.12
CA LEU A 627 -14.67 -29.54 8.13
C LEU A 627 -13.49 -30.43 7.75
N ALA A 628 -12.27 -29.89 7.85
CA ALA A 628 -11.03 -30.66 7.97
C ALA A 628 -10.47 -30.48 9.38
N HIS A 629 -10.25 -31.58 10.09
CA HIS A 629 -9.66 -31.57 11.44
C HIS A 629 -8.23 -32.11 11.39
N PHE A 630 -7.24 -31.20 11.43
CA PHE A 630 -5.83 -31.54 11.37
C PHE A 630 -5.26 -31.93 12.72
N ARG A 631 -4.54 -33.05 12.70
CA ARG A 631 -3.95 -33.71 13.84
C ARG A 631 -2.53 -33.26 14.11
N THR A 632 -1.68 -33.49 13.12
CA THR A 632 -0.23 -33.38 13.20
C THR A 632 0.29 -32.89 11.88
N TRP A 633 1.54 -32.46 11.91
CA TRP A 633 2.29 -32.09 10.73
C TRP A 633 3.71 -32.62 10.86
N THR A 634 4.24 -33.20 9.79
CA THR A 634 5.67 -33.46 9.63
C THR A 634 6.14 -32.97 8.27
N VAL A 635 7.45 -32.80 8.10
CA VAL A 635 8.05 -32.37 6.83
C VAL A 635 7.78 -33.41 5.74
N GLU A 636 7.70 -34.70 6.09
CA GLU A 636 7.56 -35.81 5.16
C GLU A 636 6.13 -36.00 4.66
N THR A 637 5.12 -35.82 5.52
CA THR A 637 3.71 -36.10 5.19
C THR A 637 2.85 -34.85 5.03
N GLY A 638 3.27 -33.71 5.59
CA GLY A 638 2.46 -32.50 5.64
C GLY A 638 1.31 -32.60 6.65
N PRO A 639 0.21 -31.83 6.47
CA PRO A 639 -0.93 -31.86 7.39
C PRO A 639 -1.70 -33.19 7.28
N THR A 640 -1.95 -33.85 8.41
CA THR A 640 -2.74 -35.10 8.44
C THR A 640 -4.10 -34.89 9.10
N GLU A 641 -5.16 -35.39 8.47
CA GLU A 641 -6.54 -35.34 8.98
C GLU A 641 -6.87 -36.51 9.90
N TRP A 642 -7.79 -36.29 10.85
CA TRP A 642 -8.38 -37.37 11.65
C TRP A 642 -9.46 -38.11 10.86
N THR A 643 -9.11 -39.23 10.23
CA THR A 643 -10.10 -40.26 9.87
C THR A 643 -9.73 -41.60 10.49
N ASN A 644 -10.70 -42.30 11.09
CA ASN A 644 -10.44 -43.59 11.72
C ASN A 644 -9.84 -44.58 10.72
N ALA A 645 -10.39 -44.63 9.50
CA ALA A 645 -9.88 -45.48 8.42
C ALA A 645 -8.42 -45.16 8.06
N SER A 646 -8.08 -43.88 7.83
CA SER A 646 -6.70 -43.51 7.45
C SER A 646 -5.68 -43.82 8.54
N VAL A 647 -6.02 -43.60 9.81
CA VAL A 647 -5.08 -43.86 10.91
C VAL A 647 -4.78 -45.35 11.04
N TRP A 648 -5.77 -46.21 10.87
CA TRP A 648 -5.56 -47.65 10.90
C TRP A 648 -4.71 -48.13 9.70
N GLU A 649 -4.95 -47.58 8.50
CA GLU A 649 -4.15 -47.85 7.30
C GLU A 649 -2.69 -47.40 7.45
N GLU A 650 -2.43 -46.23 8.02
CA GLU A 650 -1.08 -45.72 8.28
C GLU A 650 -0.33 -46.56 9.32
N ILE A 651 -1.03 -46.98 10.39
CA ILE A 651 -0.45 -47.91 11.39
C ILE A 651 -0.09 -49.24 10.72
N ASP A 652 -0.97 -49.78 9.87
CA ASP A 652 -0.73 -51.02 9.13
C ASP A 652 0.45 -50.88 8.15
N ALA A 653 0.61 -49.71 7.50
CA ALA A 653 1.73 -49.40 6.62
C ALA A 653 3.07 -49.36 7.37
N HIS A 654 3.14 -48.66 8.52
CA HIS A 654 4.34 -48.67 9.37
C HIS A 654 4.67 -50.07 9.89
N LEU A 655 3.67 -50.86 10.27
CA LEU A 655 3.85 -52.24 10.68
C LEU A 655 4.35 -53.13 9.53
N ALA A 656 3.91 -52.88 8.29
CA ALA A 656 4.39 -53.60 7.11
C ALA A 656 5.90 -53.36 6.86
N LEU A 657 6.38 -52.17 7.18
CA LEU A 657 7.81 -51.79 7.11
C LEU A 657 8.61 -52.16 8.38
N ASN A 658 7.98 -52.84 9.35
CA ASN A 658 8.55 -53.17 10.66
C ASN A 658 8.98 -51.93 11.48
N GLU A 659 8.38 -50.77 11.21
CA GLU A 659 8.62 -49.50 11.91
C GLU A 659 7.75 -49.40 13.17
N VAL A 660 7.90 -50.34 14.09
CA VAL A 660 7.03 -50.47 15.28
C VAL A 660 6.98 -49.18 16.10
N SER A 661 8.11 -48.46 16.22
CA SER A 661 8.15 -47.20 16.97
C SER A 661 7.19 -46.13 16.44
N LYS A 662 7.11 -45.99 15.10
CA LYS A 662 6.22 -45.03 14.44
C LYS A 662 4.76 -45.48 14.57
N ALA A 663 4.48 -46.75 14.27
CA ALA A 663 3.14 -47.34 14.38
C ALA A 663 2.55 -47.15 15.78
N ALA A 664 3.35 -47.43 16.80
CA ALA A 664 2.93 -47.38 18.18
C ALA A 664 2.79 -45.92 18.70
N GLY A 665 3.63 -44.99 18.24
CA GLY A 665 3.49 -43.57 18.54
C GLY A 665 2.23 -42.96 17.91
N MET A 666 1.89 -43.43 16.71
CA MET A 666 0.67 -43.06 16.00
C MET A 666 -0.58 -43.64 16.67
N LEU A 667 -0.55 -44.92 17.09
CA LEU A 667 -1.62 -45.55 17.84
C LEU A 667 -1.89 -44.80 19.15
N ARG A 668 -0.85 -44.47 19.92
CA ARG A 668 -1.00 -43.77 21.20
C ARG A 668 -1.71 -42.43 21.02
N ARG A 669 -1.17 -41.57 20.15
CA ARG A 669 -1.75 -40.25 19.89
C ARG A 669 -3.20 -40.39 19.41
N PHE A 670 -3.49 -41.44 18.62
CA PHE A 670 -4.83 -41.70 18.11
C PHE A 670 -5.80 -41.99 19.25
N LEU A 671 -5.41 -42.92 20.12
CA LEU A 671 -6.20 -43.30 21.28
C LEU A 671 -6.35 -42.13 22.27
N GLU A 672 -5.36 -41.24 22.43
CA GLU A 672 -5.47 -40.07 23.33
C GLU A 672 -6.61 -39.14 22.90
N TYR A 673 -6.64 -38.77 21.63
CA TYR A 673 -7.74 -37.99 21.05
C TYR A 673 -9.07 -38.75 21.13
N TYR A 674 -9.06 -40.01 20.70
CA TYR A 674 -10.26 -40.84 20.65
C TYR A 674 -10.90 -40.99 22.03
N ALA A 675 -10.09 -41.25 23.05
CA ALA A 675 -10.51 -41.41 24.42
C ALA A 675 -11.05 -40.10 25.00
N ALA A 676 -10.40 -38.97 24.73
CA ALA A 676 -10.89 -37.65 25.17
C ALA A 676 -12.27 -37.32 24.57
N GLU A 677 -12.44 -37.53 23.26
CA GLU A 677 -13.73 -37.29 22.59
C GLU A 677 -14.81 -38.27 23.07
N THR A 678 -14.46 -39.55 23.27
CA THR A 678 -15.39 -40.55 23.81
C THR A 678 -15.81 -40.21 25.24
N CYS A 679 -14.88 -39.78 26.09
CA CYS A 679 -15.17 -39.31 27.44
C CYS A 679 -16.18 -38.16 27.43
N HIS A 680 -15.95 -37.18 26.55
CA HIS A 680 -16.85 -36.05 26.37
C HIS A 680 -18.26 -36.53 25.95
N ARG A 681 -18.36 -37.34 24.89
CA ARG A 681 -19.64 -37.81 24.34
C ARG A 681 -20.42 -38.71 25.26
N LEU A 682 -19.75 -39.59 25.99
CA LEU A 682 -20.38 -40.50 26.95
C LEU A 682 -20.60 -39.86 28.33
N ARG A 683 -20.07 -38.65 28.53
CA ARG A 683 -20.04 -37.94 29.81
C ARG A 683 -19.38 -38.82 30.88
N ALA A 684 -18.22 -39.36 30.56
CA ALA A 684 -17.39 -40.13 31.48
C ALA A 684 -16.76 -39.19 32.52
N SER A 685 -16.65 -39.67 33.75
CA SER A 685 -16.01 -38.91 34.83
C SER A 685 -14.50 -39.12 34.78
N VAL A 686 -13.75 -38.02 34.67
CA VAL A 686 -12.29 -37.96 34.77
C VAL A 686 -11.90 -37.07 35.95
N GLU A 687 -10.72 -37.31 36.54
CA GLU A 687 -10.22 -36.46 37.62
C GLU A 687 -10.04 -35.02 37.14
N PHE A 688 -10.53 -34.05 37.91
CA PHE A 688 -10.44 -32.64 37.50
C PHE A 688 -8.98 -32.16 37.52
N ARG A 689 -8.53 -31.58 36.42
CA ARG A 689 -7.24 -30.89 36.30
C ARG A 689 -7.45 -29.47 35.79
N GLY A 690 -6.87 -28.50 36.50
CA GLY A 690 -7.01 -27.07 36.17
C GLY A 690 -6.36 -26.66 34.84
N ASP A 691 -5.40 -27.42 34.35
CA ASP A 691 -4.73 -27.22 33.06
C ASP A 691 -5.42 -27.93 31.88
N ALA A 692 -6.47 -28.72 32.16
CA ALA A 692 -7.15 -29.59 31.20
C ALA A 692 -6.22 -30.55 30.42
N GLN A 693 -5.04 -30.88 30.95
CA GLN A 693 -4.13 -31.84 30.34
C GLN A 693 -4.44 -33.27 30.81
N PHE A 694 -5.07 -34.04 29.93
CA PHE A 694 -5.40 -35.45 30.15
C PHE A 694 -4.51 -36.34 29.29
N MET A 695 -4.03 -37.43 29.88
CA MET A 695 -3.31 -38.47 29.15
C MET A 695 -4.23 -39.64 28.79
N LEU A 696 -3.74 -40.55 27.94
CA LEU A 696 -4.48 -41.76 27.59
C LEU A 696 -4.93 -42.56 28.81
N GLY A 697 -4.05 -42.67 29.81
CA GLY A 697 -4.31 -43.39 31.05
C GLY A 697 -5.43 -42.77 31.89
N ASP A 698 -5.68 -41.47 31.74
CA ASP A 698 -6.76 -40.77 32.44
C ASP A 698 -8.11 -40.97 31.72
N THR A 699 -8.08 -40.91 30.39
CA THR A 699 -9.29 -40.83 29.56
C THR A 699 -9.80 -42.18 29.09
N MET A 700 -8.94 -43.09 28.63
CA MET A 700 -9.40 -44.34 28.04
C MET A 700 -10.09 -45.26 29.06
N PRO A 701 -9.56 -45.46 30.28
CA PRO A 701 -10.26 -46.25 31.30
C PRO A 701 -11.61 -45.64 31.70
N ALA A 702 -11.69 -44.31 31.76
CA ALA A 702 -12.93 -43.60 32.06
C ALA A 702 -13.98 -43.80 30.95
N ALA A 703 -13.60 -43.66 29.69
CA ALA A 703 -14.46 -43.89 28.52
C ALA A 703 -15.01 -45.34 28.49
N ILE A 704 -14.12 -46.33 28.58
CA ILE A 704 -14.47 -47.76 28.61
C ILE A 704 -15.40 -48.07 29.79
N GLY A 705 -15.03 -47.56 30.98
CA GLY A 705 -15.80 -47.76 32.20
C GLY A 705 -17.21 -47.18 32.10
N GLU A 706 -17.34 -45.99 31.54
CA GLU A 706 -18.63 -45.33 31.38
C GLU A 706 -19.51 -46.04 30.34
N PHE A 707 -18.97 -46.41 29.18
CA PHE A 707 -19.75 -47.15 28.18
C PHE A 707 -20.30 -48.46 28.73
N GLY A 708 -19.49 -49.23 29.46
CA GLY A 708 -19.94 -50.46 30.10
C GLY A 708 -21.00 -50.24 31.20
N LYS A 709 -21.02 -49.09 31.88
CA LYS A 709 -22.11 -48.72 32.80
C LYS A 709 -23.39 -48.38 32.03
N LEU A 710 -23.26 -47.65 30.92
CA LEU A 710 -24.39 -47.24 30.10
C LEU A 710 -25.07 -48.44 29.43
N LEU A 711 -24.31 -49.43 28.94
CA LEU A 711 -24.86 -50.68 28.40
C LEU A 711 -25.65 -51.47 29.45
N ARG A 712 -25.09 -51.65 30.66
CA ARG A 712 -25.79 -52.31 31.77
C ARG A 712 -27.08 -51.58 32.15
N LYS A 713 -27.01 -50.26 32.29
CA LYS A 713 -28.20 -49.44 32.57
C LYS A 713 -29.25 -49.56 31.47
N ALA A 714 -28.84 -49.53 30.20
CA ALA A 714 -29.75 -49.69 29.08
C ALA A 714 -30.42 -51.07 29.05
N LYS A 715 -29.69 -52.12 29.41
CA LYS A 715 -30.20 -53.49 29.55
C LYS A 715 -31.24 -53.59 30.67
N ASP A 716 -30.95 -53.04 31.85
CA ASP A 716 -31.87 -53.02 32.99
C ASP A 716 -33.16 -52.25 32.65
N VAL A 717 -33.01 -51.12 31.95
CA VAL A 717 -34.14 -50.35 31.43
C VAL A 717 -34.92 -51.18 30.41
N ALA A 718 -34.30 -51.73 29.36
CA ALA A 718 -34.99 -52.54 28.36
C ALA A 718 -35.74 -53.74 28.98
N ASN A 719 -35.17 -54.38 30.00
CA ASN A 719 -35.84 -55.41 30.80
C ASN A 719 -37.08 -54.87 31.53
N SER A 720 -36.99 -53.69 32.19
CA SER A 720 -38.13 -53.06 32.88
C SER A 720 -39.28 -52.69 31.93
N TRP A 721 -38.97 -52.42 30.66
CA TRP A 721 -39.94 -52.11 29.61
C TRP A 721 -40.47 -53.37 28.88
N GLY A 722 -39.96 -54.57 29.19
CA GLY A 722 -40.39 -55.82 28.57
C GLY A 722 -39.93 -56.01 27.11
N GLN A 723 -38.83 -55.36 26.71
CA GLN A 723 -38.33 -55.37 25.33
C GLN A 723 -37.30 -56.48 25.13
N SER A 724 -37.74 -57.74 25.05
CA SER A 724 -36.86 -58.93 24.96
C SER A 724 -35.84 -58.86 23.83
N ASP A 725 -36.25 -58.38 22.65
CA ASP A 725 -35.37 -58.32 21.47
C ASP A 725 -34.27 -57.27 21.63
N VAL A 726 -34.61 -56.15 22.27
CA VAL A 726 -33.66 -55.08 22.60
C VAL A 726 -32.67 -55.55 23.67
N VAL A 727 -33.15 -56.30 24.67
CA VAL A 727 -32.29 -56.91 25.70
C VAL A 727 -31.29 -57.88 25.07
N ALA A 728 -31.73 -58.75 24.17
CA ALA A 728 -30.85 -59.68 23.47
C ALA A 728 -29.78 -58.95 22.65
N ALA A 729 -30.15 -57.88 21.94
CA ALA A 729 -29.22 -57.05 21.18
C ALA A 729 -28.20 -56.33 22.09
N ILE A 730 -28.63 -55.81 23.25
CA ILE A 730 -27.73 -55.18 24.23
C ILE A 730 -26.79 -56.23 24.84
N VAL A 731 -27.27 -57.43 25.14
CA VAL A 731 -26.43 -58.53 25.68
C VAL A 731 -25.35 -58.94 24.69
N ALA A 732 -25.69 -59.09 23.41
CA ALA A 732 -24.70 -59.39 22.37
C ALA A 732 -23.63 -58.28 22.31
N ARG A 733 -24.05 -57.01 22.31
CA ARG A 733 -23.13 -55.87 22.28
C ARG A 733 -22.27 -55.74 23.55
N GLU A 734 -22.86 -56.01 24.71
CA GLU A 734 -22.15 -56.06 25.99
C GLU A 734 -21.08 -57.16 25.98
N ALA A 735 -21.38 -58.32 25.40
CA ALA A 735 -20.42 -59.41 25.23
C ALA A 735 -19.30 -59.02 24.26
N ASP A 736 -19.62 -58.47 23.09
CA ASP A 736 -18.63 -58.01 22.10
C ASP A 736 -17.71 -56.92 22.69
N PHE A 737 -18.29 -55.92 23.37
CA PHE A 737 -17.55 -54.86 24.05
C PHE A 737 -16.65 -55.43 25.15
N THR A 738 -17.15 -56.39 25.94
CA THR A 738 -16.37 -57.02 27.01
C THR A 738 -15.20 -57.82 26.44
N ALA A 739 -15.41 -58.56 25.34
CA ALA A 739 -14.35 -59.29 24.66
C ALA A 739 -13.28 -58.34 24.09
N ALA A 740 -13.69 -57.26 23.41
CA ALA A 740 -12.77 -56.25 22.89
C ALA A 740 -11.97 -55.55 24.01
N LYS A 741 -12.64 -55.20 25.12
CA LYS A 741 -11.98 -54.66 26.33
C LYS A 741 -10.97 -55.64 26.92
N GLN A 742 -11.33 -56.91 27.04
CA GLN A 742 -10.41 -57.93 27.58
C GLN A 742 -9.21 -58.14 26.67
N ALA A 743 -9.39 -58.12 25.35
CA ALA A 743 -8.29 -58.21 24.40
C ALA A 743 -7.25 -57.10 24.61
N THR A 744 -7.70 -55.87 24.90
CA THR A 744 -6.77 -54.76 25.22
C THR A 744 -6.03 -54.91 26.56
N ASN A 745 -6.51 -55.79 27.45
CA ASN A 745 -5.86 -56.08 28.73
C ASN A 745 -4.88 -57.25 28.66
N VAL A 746 -5.02 -58.19 27.73
CA VAL A 746 -4.12 -59.37 27.62
C VAL A 746 -2.69 -58.94 27.25
N ASP A 747 -2.57 -57.83 26.53
CA ASP A 747 -1.28 -57.23 26.15
C ASP A 747 -0.81 -56.15 27.15
N GLN A 748 -1.36 -56.09 28.38
CA GLN A 748 -1.09 -55.03 29.35
C GLN A 748 0.38 -54.80 29.66
N TRP A 749 1.23 -55.83 29.57
CA TRP A 749 2.67 -55.66 29.78
C TRP A 749 3.34 -54.98 28.59
N GLN A 750 2.94 -55.26 27.34
CA GLN A 750 3.42 -54.58 26.13
C GLN A 750 2.83 -53.16 26.02
N VAL A 751 1.61 -52.96 26.51
CA VAL A 751 0.92 -51.66 26.52
C VAL A 751 1.43 -50.78 27.67
N ASN A 752 1.66 -51.29 28.89
CA ASN A 752 2.20 -50.47 30.00
C ASN A 752 3.72 -50.24 29.89
N THR A 753 4.49 -51.22 29.39
CA THR A 753 5.94 -51.04 29.12
C THR A 753 6.16 -50.25 27.82
N GLY A 754 5.19 -50.31 26.90
CA GLY A 754 5.14 -49.48 25.70
C GLY A 754 4.76 -48.04 26.05
N VAL A 755 3.57 -47.78 26.54
CA VAL A 755 3.02 -46.42 26.59
C VAL A 755 3.69 -45.52 27.64
N HIS A 756 4.50 -46.08 28.56
CA HIS A 756 5.25 -45.31 29.55
C HIS A 756 6.77 -45.59 29.49
N TYR A 757 7.44 -45.04 28.47
CA TYR A 757 8.89 -44.78 28.40
C TYR A 757 9.85 -46.01 28.36
N ASN A 758 10.61 -46.09 27.24
CA ASN A 758 11.92 -46.75 27.06
C ASN A 758 12.08 -48.28 27.02
N ALA A 759 11.32 -48.98 26.17
CA ALA A 759 11.72 -50.30 25.64
C ALA A 759 11.14 -50.66 24.25
N TRP A 760 11.03 -49.69 23.32
CA TRP A 760 10.41 -49.92 22.00
C TRP A 760 11.40 -50.36 20.94
N ALA A 761 12.69 -50.37 21.30
CA ALA A 761 13.78 -50.67 20.38
C ALA A 761 13.82 -52.15 19.96
N ASP A 762 13.18 -53.05 20.73
CA ASP A 762 13.31 -54.50 20.55
C ASP A 762 12.01 -55.22 20.13
N LEU A 763 10.89 -54.53 19.94
CA LEU A 763 9.62 -55.14 19.51
C LEU A 763 9.54 -55.23 17.98
N GLY A 764 9.20 -56.40 17.46
CA GLY A 764 8.94 -56.62 16.04
C GLY A 764 7.45 -56.51 15.68
N LYS A 765 7.13 -56.51 14.38
CA LYS A 765 5.75 -56.54 13.86
C LYS A 765 4.90 -57.63 14.52
N GLY A 766 5.46 -58.81 14.75
CA GLY A 766 4.77 -59.96 15.36
C GLY A 766 4.29 -59.69 16.79
N ASP A 767 5.00 -58.83 17.52
CA ASP A 767 4.67 -58.48 18.89
C ASP A 767 3.65 -57.34 18.97
N PHE A 768 3.67 -56.40 18.00
CA PHE A 768 2.84 -55.20 18.06
C PHE A 768 1.53 -55.28 17.25
N ALA A 769 1.45 -56.12 16.22
CA ALA A 769 0.22 -56.30 15.43
C ALA A 769 -1.00 -56.79 16.25
N PRO A 770 -0.86 -57.69 17.25
CA PRO A 770 -1.97 -58.06 18.13
C PRO A 770 -2.52 -56.86 18.92
N VAL A 771 -1.64 -55.98 19.42
CA VAL A 771 -2.02 -54.77 20.15
C VAL A 771 -2.87 -53.84 19.29
N VAL A 772 -2.44 -53.58 18.05
CA VAL A 772 -3.21 -52.77 17.09
C VAL A 772 -4.59 -53.38 16.82
N THR A 773 -4.64 -54.70 16.65
CA THR A 773 -5.90 -55.43 16.40
C THR A 773 -6.86 -55.31 17.59
N ALA A 774 -6.35 -55.46 18.82
CA ALA A 774 -7.14 -55.34 20.04
C ALA A 774 -7.74 -53.94 20.20
N PHE A 775 -6.93 -52.89 20.00
CA PHE A 775 -7.42 -51.50 20.09
C PHE A 775 -8.36 -51.13 18.93
N ARG A 776 -8.14 -51.66 17.72
CA ARG A 776 -9.06 -51.49 16.58
C ARG A 776 -10.44 -52.08 16.88
N ALA A 777 -10.49 -53.27 17.48
CA ALA A 777 -11.73 -53.89 17.91
C ALA A 777 -12.44 -53.08 19.01
N LEU A 778 -11.69 -52.57 19.98
CA LEU A 778 -12.24 -51.74 21.06
C LEU A 778 -12.83 -50.43 20.53
N VAL A 779 -12.13 -49.72 19.65
CA VAL A 779 -12.61 -48.49 19.01
C VAL A 779 -13.88 -48.78 18.20
N SER A 780 -13.89 -49.86 17.40
CA SER A 780 -15.07 -50.26 16.62
C SER A 780 -16.29 -50.53 17.51
N SER A 781 -16.10 -51.03 18.73
CA SER A 781 -17.20 -51.29 19.67
C SER A 781 -17.84 -50.02 20.27
N LEU A 782 -17.14 -48.88 20.19
CA LEU A 782 -17.59 -47.56 20.65
C LEU A 782 -18.24 -46.73 19.52
N GLU A 783 -18.31 -47.31 18.31
CA GLU A 783 -18.85 -46.69 17.10
C GLU A 783 -20.05 -47.42 16.54
N CYS A 784 -20.87 -46.66 15.80
CA CYS A 784 -21.98 -47.22 15.06
C CYS A 784 -21.48 -47.92 13.78
N PRO A 785 -21.82 -49.20 13.54
CA PRO A 785 -21.39 -49.90 12.33
C PRO A 785 -22.04 -49.36 11.04
N THR A 786 -23.06 -48.50 11.15
CA THR A 786 -23.78 -47.94 9.99
C THR A 786 -23.28 -46.56 9.59
N CYS A 787 -22.97 -45.69 10.57
CA CYS A 787 -22.53 -44.32 10.28
C CYS A 787 -21.12 -44.01 10.76
N GLU A 788 -20.43 -44.99 11.36
CA GLU A 788 -19.05 -44.90 11.84
C GLU A 788 -18.81 -43.74 12.81
N GLN A 789 -19.89 -43.26 13.45
CA GLN A 789 -19.83 -42.21 14.46
C GLN A 789 -19.78 -42.80 15.86
N MET A 790 -19.00 -42.18 16.74
CA MET A 790 -18.97 -42.48 18.16
C MET A 790 -20.36 -42.33 18.78
N TYR A 791 -20.68 -43.22 19.70
CA TYR A 791 -21.89 -43.11 20.51
C TYR A 791 -21.85 -41.90 21.43
N SER A 792 -23.02 -41.30 21.67
CA SER A 792 -23.16 -40.11 22.51
C SER A 792 -24.33 -40.24 23.47
N VAL A 793 -24.21 -39.63 24.64
CA VAL A 793 -25.28 -39.55 25.62
C VAL A 793 -26.15 -38.32 25.34
N THR A 794 -27.46 -38.51 25.41
CA THR A 794 -28.46 -37.46 25.23
C THR A 794 -29.39 -37.40 26.46
N PRO A 795 -29.84 -36.22 26.93
CA PRO A 795 -29.32 -34.89 26.59
C PRO A 795 -27.88 -34.67 27.07
N GLU A 796 -27.21 -33.68 26.47
CA GLU A 796 -25.80 -33.36 26.72
C GLU A 796 -25.53 -32.94 28.18
N ARG A 797 -26.51 -32.29 28.83
CA ARG A 797 -26.47 -31.92 30.27
C ARG A 797 -27.70 -32.45 31.00
N GLY A 798 -27.59 -32.59 32.32
CA GLY A 798 -28.66 -33.13 33.17
C GLY A 798 -28.70 -34.67 33.21
N PRO A 799 -29.82 -35.29 33.58
CA PRO A 799 -29.93 -36.75 33.64
C PRO A 799 -29.66 -37.42 32.29
N LYS A 800 -28.90 -38.51 32.27
CA LYS A 800 -28.61 -39.27 31.04
C LYS A 800 -29.88 -40.01 30.57
N GLY A 801 -30.47 -39.58 29.46
CA GLY A 801 -31.72 -40.09 28.90
C GLY A 801 -31.55 -41.24 27.90
N GLY A 802 -30.48 -41.25 27.11
CA GLY A 802 -30.20 -42.34 26.17
C GLY A 802 -28.79 -42.31 25.58
N VAL A 803 -28.28 -43.46 25.12
CA VAL A 803 -27.07 -43.56 24.28
C VAL A 803 -27.50 -43.70 22.82
N ARG A 804 -27.01 -42.82 21.94
CA ARG A 804 -27.43 -42.75 20.54
C ARG A 804 -26.24 -42.57 19.61
N CYS A 805 -26.39 -43.08 18.39
CA CYS A 805 -25.58 -42.63 17.25
C CYS A 805 -26.34 -41.57 16.45
N GLN A 806 -25.61 -40.87 15.57
CA GLN A 806 -26.18 -39.78 14.78
C GLN A 806 -27.21 -40.23 13.75
N CYS A 807 -27.05 -41.41 13.15
CA CYS A 807 -28.02 -41.96 12.18
C CYS A 807 -29.24 -42.62 12.84
N GLY A 808 -29.29 -42.72 14.17
CA GLY A 808 -30.38 -43.36 14.91
C GLY A 808 -30.39 -44.89 14.88
N ALA A 809 -29.47 -45.54 14.16
CA ALA A 809 -29.36 -47.01 14.10
C ALA A 809 -29.12 -47.65 15.48
N LEU A 810 -28.44 -46.94 16.39
CA LEU A 810 -28.42 -47.27 17.80
C LEU A 810 -29.18 -46.22 18.59
N ASN A 811 -30.16 -46.68 19.38
CA ASN A 811 -30.85 -45.87 20.37
C ASN A 811 -31.13 -46.72 21.62
N LEU A 812 -30.31 -46.53 22.65
CA LEU A 812 -30.44 -47.20 23.93
C LEU A 812 -31.09 -46.25 24.94
N ASN A 813 -32.29 -46.61 25.43
CA ASN A 813 -32.96 -45.83 26.45
C ASN A 813 -32.29 -46.03 27.83
N LEU A 814 -32.09 -44.94 28.58
CA LEU A 814 -31.52 -44.96 29.93
C LEU A 814 -32.51 -44.51 31.01
N VAL A 815 -33.78 -44.29 30.63
CA VAL A 815 -34.87 -43.91 31.55
C VAL A 815 -35.71 -45.14 31.90
N ALA A 816 -35.69 -45.51 33.18
CA ALA A 816 -36.50 -46.61 33.70
C ALA A 816 -38.00 -46.35 33.54
N LYS A 817 -38.79 -47.42 33.50
CA LYS A 817 -40.25 -47.39 33.36
C LYS A 817 -40.95 -46.84 34.58
#